data_AF-A0A3M7SWR4-F1
#
_entry.id   AF-A0A3M7SWR4-F1
#
_cell.length_a   1.000
_cell.length_b   1.000
_cell.length_c   1.000
_cell.angle_alpha   90.00
_cell.angle_beta   90.00
_cell.angle_gamma   90.00
#
_symmetry.space_group_name_H-M   'P 1'
#
loop_
_entity.id
_entity.type
_entity.pdbx_description
1 polymer ?
#
loop_
_entity_poly.entity_id
_entity_poly.type
_entity_poly.pdbx_seq_one_letter_code
_entity_poly.pdbx_strand_id
1 'polypeptide(L)'
;MNIKKPNDRYTNPLTGKLVFDSIKPLDLTNFTKEDAKAYFDNSFDLYETLFTSLKYDSIYYLCPDRLRLPLIFYYGHTAAVFMNKLCLAGLIKPNERIRLDLDMTFETGVDEMSWDDTEHYRMGGSYKWPSVEETKEFRAKVRDLIYKVIERTPLELPVTWDSPWWALFMGFEHERIHFETSTVLIRQYPVELVQRPVGWSYAPFELSQEKNIIQNEMVKVPDTQVRLGKKLDFPTYGWDNEYGQVDCKVSAFEASKFKVTNEQYLEFVLDNGYLKREYWSEEGWQWVRYKQARHPLFWICPLKCKSGCGGSISNYSHCQEHHFTKSQINTFKSLNGKEDMKNFFKDSDENHNDNLTEFPFKLRLMFDVVDMPKNWPVEVNYHEAKAFCKWKGQGFRCISEAEHHAIREYDILDLNPSKDIIYHIHSKVNHNMAYGSSTPVDLHPANCKGFHDVFGNVWEWTEDNFNGLPGTKTHFLYDDFSSPCYDGRHNLIMGGSWASTGDVASCYARYMFRRHFYQHCGFRLVRSLPTMDNSKPNPHIRLVKDQIFVLGSGTPDKKVDLDENELEIGYYETTNKQYLYDSHLHPEYFHNEIVYQHKNGEQVEKLIGEVNKILDENPVEAKIATHLGCSTGRLVFNLAKRFEEVVGVDFCGKFLDIALKLQSEGEVCVKIGSEDVCIKCDDKSVVNKANFKQMTWIPNEIPKSELVVFSMIDRIENHLSWLKRLREIVRPSGVLVIYSEDSKWTSKKLKEIFDKIFDFKKEISLCGKDCLSLWKMKPSYAAEYL
;
A
#
# COMPACT_ATOMS: atom_id res chain seq x y z
N MET A 1 20.06 22.22 11.49
CA MET A 1 18.97 22.47 10.51
C MET A 1 18.02 23.48 11.16
N ASN A 2 18.04 24.75 10.78
CA ASN A 2 17.05 25.73 11.26
C ASN A 2 15.75 25.52 10.48
N ILE A 3 15.04 24.43 10.80
CA ILE A 3 13.73 24.12 10.21
C ILE A 3 12.65 25.02 10.83
N LYS A 4 12.86 25.45 12.09
CA LYS A 4 11.99 26.41 12.75
C LYS A 4 12.07 27.77 12.04
N LYS A 5 11.01 28.12 11.33
CA LYS A 5 10.86 29.47 10.79
C LYS A 5 10.63 30.45 11.96
N PRO A 6 11.14 31.69 11.90
CA PRO A 6 11.00 32.67 12.99
C PRO A 6 9.55 32.92 13.45
N ASN A 7 8.54 32.57 12.63
CA ASN A 7 7.11 32.72 12.90
C ASN A 7 6.33 31.40 12.74
N ASP A 8 6.96 30.26 13.02
CA ASP A 8 6.30 28.95 12.89
C ASP A 8 5.12 28.81 13.87
N ARG A 9 3.94 28.46 13.35
CA ARG A 9 2.71 28.33 14.13
C ARG A 9 2.54 26.89 14.60
N TYR A 10 1.67 26.70 15.59
CA TYR A 10 1.16 25.39 15.98
C TYR A 10 -0.36 25.45 15.92
N THR A 11 -0.96 24.76 14.96
CA THR A 11 -2.39 24.48 14.93
C THR A 11 -2.65 23.16 15.65
N ASN A 12 -3.52 23.17 16.66
CA ASN A 12 -4.00 21.94 17.28
C ASN A 12 -4.78 21.10 16.24
N PRO A 13 -4.33 19.88 15.88
CA PRO A 13 -4.96 19.09 14.83
C PRO A 13 -6.29 18.44 15.25
N LEU A 14 -6.61 18.40 16.54
CA LEU A 14 -7.79 17.67 17.00
C LEU A 14 -9.08 18.34 16.51
N THR A 15 -9.97 17.56 15.90
CA THR A 15 -11.38 17.88 15.65
C THR A 15 -12.30 17.22 16.67
N GLY A 16 -11.81 16.20 17.39
CA GLY A 16 -12.50 15.51 18.48
C GLY A 16 -11.65 15.45 19.75
N LYS A 17 -11.60 14.27 20.40
CA LYS A 17 -10.90 14.08 21.67
C LYS A 17 -9.45 13.63 21.46
N LEU A 18 -8.63 13.84 22.48
CA LEU A 18 -7.30 13.21 22.58
C LEU A 18 -7.48 11.76 23.04
N VAL A 19 -7.10 10.78 22.22
CA VAL A 19 -7.31 9.34 22.47
C VAL A 19 -6.07 8.54 22.04
N PHE A 20 -5.62 7.60 22.89
CA PHE A 20 -4.55 6.64 22.56
C PHE A 20 -4.98 5.19 22.61
N ASP A 21 -6.11 4.90 23.26
CA ASP A 21 -6.64 3.55 23.37
C ASP A 21 -7.50 3.22 22.16
N SER A 22 -7.21 2.08 21.52
CA SER A 22 -8.09 1.52 20.49
C SER A 22 -9.24 0.75 21.14
N ILE A 23 -10.42 0.78 20.52
CA ILE A 23 -11.57 -0.03 20.94
C ILE A 23 -11.78 -1.24 20.03
N LYS A 24 -12.59 -2.20 20.49
CA LYS A 24 -12.89 -3.42 19.74
C LYS A 24 -13.64 -3.11 18.44
N PRO A 25 -13.34 -3.80 17.33
CA PRO A 25 -14.16 -3.73 16.12
C PRO A 25 -15.60 -4.18 16.37
N LEU A 26 -16.50 -3.68 15.54
CA LEU A 26 -17.92 -4.02 15.63
C LEU A 26 -18.20 -5.41 15.06
N ASP A 27 -19.11 -6.13 15.73
CA ASP A 27 -19.74 -7.31 15.17
C ASP A 27 -20.81 -6.86 14.16
N LEU A 28 -20.56 -7.08 12.87
CA LEU A 28 -21.41 -6.65 11.76
C LEU A 28 -22.77 -7.36 11.71
N THR A 29 -23.00 -8.36 12.56
CA THR A 29 -24.32 -9.00 12.75
C THR A 29 -25.13 -8.38 13.88
N ASN A 30 -24.48 -7.62 14.78
CA ASN A 30 -25.12 -7.10 15.99
C ASN A 30 -24.41 -5.84 16.51
N PHE A 31 -24.83 -4.67 16.00
CA PHE A 31 -24.38 -3.37 16.50
C PHE A 31 -25.48 -2.32 16.34
N THR A 32 -25.39 -1.24 17.11
CA THR A 32 -26.27 -0.06 17.02
C THR A 32 -25.60 1.09 16.26
N LYS A 33 -26.37 2.09 15.83
CA LYS A 33 -25.78 3.30 15.22
C LYS A 33 -24.87 4.04 16.18
N GLU A 34 -25.16 3.99 17.47
CA GLU A 34 -24.34 4.53 18.54
C GLU A 34 -22.99 3.81 18.63
N ASP A 35 -22.98 2.47 18.49
CA ASP A 35 -21.73 1.70 18.43
C ASP A 35 -20.90 2.09 17.19
N ALA A 36 -21.54 2.25 16.02
CA ALA A 36 -20.87 2.73 14.80
C ALA A 36 -20.28 4.13 14.97
N LYS A 37 -21.01 5.03 15.63
CA LYS A 37 -20.51 6.38 15.94
C LYS A 37 -19.34 6.33 16.92
N ALA A 38 -19.40 5.49 17.94
CA ALA A 38 -18.30 5.34 18.90
C ALA A 38 -17.03 4.77 18.24
N TYR A 39 -17.18 3.80 17.33
CA TYR A 39 -16.06 3.23 16.57
C TYR A 39 -15.45 4.24 15.60
N PHE A 40 -16.30 5.00 14.90
CA PHE A 40 -15.88 6.12 14.08
C PHE A 40 -15.10 7.15 14.90
N ASP A 41 -15.68 7.64 16.01
CA ASP A 41 -15.03 8.63 16.88
C ASP A 41 -13.67 8.14 17.36
N ASN A 42 -13.57 6.88 17.80
CA ASN A 42 -12.29 6.30 18.22
C ASN A 42 -11.27 6.26 17.08
N SER A 43 -11.65 5.79 15.89
CA SER A 43 -10.73 5.74 14.73
C SER A 43 -10.21 7.13 14.33
N PHE A 44 -11.11 8.12 14.25
CA PHE A 44 -10.78 9.48 13.81
C PHE A 44 -9.99 10.25 14.88
N ASP A 45 -10.37 10.13 16.15
CA ASP A 45 -9.67 10.77 17.29
C ASP A 45 -8.28 10.18 17.50
N LEU A 46 -8.14 8.84 17.41
CA LEU A 46 -6.86 8.15 17.56
C LEU A 46 -5.88 8.60 16.46
N TYR A 47 -6.36 8.74 15.22
CA TYR A 47 -5.55 9.24 14.11
C TYR A 47 -5.08 10.68 14.31
N GLU A 48 -6.00 11.61 14.58
CA GLU A 48 -5.67 13.03 14.79
C GLU A 48 -4.73 13.24 15.98
N THR A 49 -4.87 12.40 17.00
CA THR A 49 -4.03 12.43 18.19
C THR A 49 -2.55 12.23 17.88
N LEU A 50 -2.19 11.40 16.88
CA LEU A 50 -0.78 11.26 16.45
C LEU A 50 -0.16 12.59 16.03
N PHE A 51 -0.93 13.47 15.38
CA PHE A 51 -0.42 14.72 14.84
C PHE A 51 -0.15 15.78 15.91
N THR A 52 -0.66 15.60 17.13
CA THR A 52 -0.29 16.43 18.30
C THR A 52 1.18 16.29 18.69
N SER A 53 1.85 15.25 18.18
CA SER A 53 3.29 15.03 18.35
C SER A 53 4.17 15.97 17.51
N LEU A 54 3.61 16.70 16.54
CA LEU A 54 4.39 17.63 15.71
C LEU A 54 4.51 18.97 16.42
N LYS A 55 5.74 19.49 16.59
CA LYS A 55 5.96 20.74 17.35
C LYS A 55 5.44 22.00 16.65
N TYR A 56 5.39 22.01 15.31
CA TYR A 56 5.06 23.17 14.49
C TYR A 56 4.41 22.75 13.16
N ASP A 57 3.63 23.65 12.56
CA ASP A 57 2.92 23.44 11.29
C ASP A 57 3.87 23.19 10.12
N SER A 58 5.06 23.81 10.11
CA SER A 58 6.03 23.63 9.03
C SER A 58 6.45 22.16 8.82
N ILE A 59 6.32 21.33 9.86
CA ILE A 59 6.72 19.91 9.86
C ILE A 59 5.75 19.08 9.01
N TYR A 60 4.48 19.48 8.89
CA TYR A 60 3.51 18.78 8.04
C TYR A 60 3.92 18.76 6.57
N TYR A 61 4.73 19.73 6.13
CA TYR A 61 5.15 19.90 4.74
C TYR A 61 6.53 19.31 4.45
N LEU A 62 7.14 18.61 5.42
CA LEU A 62 8.36 17.85 5.19
C LEU A 62 8.01 16.47 4.65
N CYS A 63 8.83 15.94 3.73
CA CYS A 63 8.72 14.54 3.34
C CYS A 63 9.57 13.70 4.32
N PRO A 64 8.97 12.79 5.10
CA PRO A 64 9.68 11.96 6.08
C PRO A 64 10.63 10.94 5.42
N ASP A 65 10.33 10.51 4.20
CA ASP A 65 11.18 9.71 3.33
C ASP A 65 11.10 10.26 1.89
N ARG A 66 12.06 9.89 1.02
CA ARG A 66 12.11 10.35 -0.38
C ARG A 66 11.00 9.75 -1.26
N LEU A 67 10.39 8.67 -0.83
CA LEU A 67 9.34 7.91 -1.50
C LEU A 67 8.00 8.13 -0.77
N ARG A 68 7.84 9.27 -0.08
CA ARG A 68 6.65 9.54 0.73
C ARG A 68 6.26 11.00 0.60
N LEU A 69 4.95 11.22 0.44
CA LEU A 69 4.36 12.55 0.46
C LEU A 69 4.56 13.21 1.86
N PRO A 70 4.40 14.53 1.97
CA PRO A 70 4.43 15.19 3.27
C PRO A 70 3.25 14.80 4.17
N LEU A 71 3.41 14.89 5.50
CA LEU A 71 2.35 14.52 6.45
C LEU A 71 1.03 15.29 6.30
N ILE A 72 1.03 16.49 5.71
CA ILE A 72 -0.23 17.20 5.38
C ILE A 72 -1.12 16.39 4.45
N PHE A 73 -0.54 15.61 3.53
CA PHE A 73 -1.28 14.69 2.67
C PHE A 73 -1.99 13.65 3.52
N TYR A 74 -1.25 12.93 4.36
CA TYR A 74 -1.80 11.85 5.20
C TYR A 74 -2.90 12.39 6.12
N TYR A 75 -2.70 13.57 6.71
CA TYR A 75 -3.69 14.23 7.56
C TYR A 75 -5.00 14.52 6.82
N GLY A 76 -4.97 14.97 5.56
CA GLY A 76 -6.17 15.22 4.76
C GLY A 76 -6.75 13.98 4.04
N HIS A 77 -5.91 12.99 3.74
CA HIS A 77 -6.21 11.84 2.88
C HIS A 77 -7.37 10.98 3.40
N THR A 78 -7.37 10.60 4.68
CA THR A 78 -8.41 9.72 5.23
C THR A 78 -9.80 10.35 5.13
N ALA A 79 -9.91 11.67 5.34
CA ALA A 79 -11.15 12.42 5.16
C ALA A 79 -11.61 12.46 3.68
N ALA A 80 -10.68 12.59 2.73
CA ALA A 80 -10.99 12.50 1.30
C ALA A 80 -11.45 11.10 0.88
N VAL A 81 -10.90 10.04 1.48
CA VAL A 81 -11.38 8.66 1.26
C VAL A 81 -12.84 8.53 1.69
N PHE A 82 -13.25 9.03 2.87
CA PHE A 82 -14.67 9.04 3.23
C PHE A 82 -15.54 9.73 2.17
N MET A 83 -15.17 10.93 1.72
CA MET A 83 -15.94 11.66 0.70
C MET A 83 -16.08 10.85 -0.59
N ASN A 84 -14.99 10.26 -1.06
CA ASN A 84 -15.00 9.44 -2.27
C ASN A 84 -15.88 8.19 -2.09
N LYS A 85 -15.61 7.38 -1.06
CA LYS A 85 -16.26 6.07 -0.88
C LYS A 85 -17.74 6.21 -0.53
N LEU A 86 -18.12 7.18 0.30
CA LEU A 86 -19.53 7.47 0.61
C LEU A 86 -20.29 7.93 -0.65
N CYS A 87 -19.64 8.71 -1.53
CA CYS A 87 -20.25 9.15 -2.78
C CYS A 87 -20.45 7.98 -3.76
N LEU A 88 -19.46 7.08 -3.87
CA LEU A 88 -19.55 5.85 -4.68
C LEU A 88 -20.61 4.87 -4.17
N ALA A 89 -20.78 4.79 -2.86
CA ALA A 89 -21.82 3.98 -2.22
C ALA A 89 -23.23 4.59 -2.33
N GLY A 90 -23.34 5.85 -2.76
CA GLY A 90 -24.61 6.57 -2.85
C GLY A 90 -25.13 7.07 -1.49
N LEU A 91 -24.29 7.06 -0.45
CA LEU A 91 -24.62 7.58 0.89
C LEU A 91 -24.59 9.11 0.96
N ILE A 92 -23.84 9.74 0.06
CA ILE A 92 -23.85 11.20 -0.16
C ILE A 92 -23.96 11.50 -1.66
N LYS A 93 -24.64 12.59 -1.99
CA LYS A 93 -24.71 13.12 -3.35
C LYS A 93 -23.44 13.92 -3.69
N PRO A 94 -23.09 14.09 -4.98
CA PRO A 94 -21.92 14.89 -5.37
C PRO A 94 -21.93 16.32 -4.84
N ASN A 95 -23.10 16.96 -4.70
CA ASN A 95 -23.25 18.31 -4.14
C ASN A 95 -23.20 18.35 -2.60
N GLU A 96 -23.16 17.21 -1.93
CA GLU A 96 -22.92 17.12 -0.48
C GLU A 96 -21.42 16.98 -0.14
N ARG A 97 -20.53 16.84 -1.15
CA ARG A 97 -19.08 16.85 -0.94
C ARG A 97 -18.64 18.20 -0.38
N ILE A 98 -17.79 18.18 0.63
CA ILE A 98 -17.44 19.39 1.41
C ILE A 98 -16.55 20.36 0.61
N ARG A 99 -15.45 19.87 0.02
CA ARG A 99 -14.46 20.67 -0.72
C ARG A 99 -13.84 19.82 -1.82
N LEU A 100 -14.41 19.87 -3.02
CA LEU A 100 -13.94 19.04 -4.13
C LEU A 100 -12.45 19.27 -4.44
N ASP A 101 -11.96 20.50 -4.34
CA ASP A 101 -10.54 20.82 -4.53
C ASP A 101 -9.62 20.14 -3.50
N LEU A 102 -10.06 20.01 -2.25
CA LEU A 102 -9.32 19.29 -1.21
C LEU A 102 -9.47 17.77 -1.36
N ASP A 103 -10.67 17.28 -1.73
CA ASP A 103 -10.88 15.87 -2.10
C ASP A 103 -9.84 15.47 -3.17
N MET A 104 -9.71 16.25 -4.25
CA MET A 104 -8.74 16.03 -5.33
C MET A 104 -7.29 16.08 -4.85
N THR A 105 -6.97 17.07 -4.01
CA THR A 105 -5.61 17.26 -3.48
C THR A 105 -5.14 16.08 -2.65
N PHE A 106 -6.06 15.39 -1.99
CA PHE A 106 -5.76 14.34 -1.03
C PHE A 106 -6.14 12.94 -1.52
N GLU A 107 -6.74 12.77 -2.70
CA GLU A 107 -7.27 11.48 -3.14
C GLU A 107 -6.18 10.45 -3.47
N THR A 108 -5.18 10.85 -4.25
CA THR A 108 -4.22 9.90 -4.84
C THR A 108 -2.94 9.84 -4.00
N GLY A 109 -2.57 8.66 -3.53
CA GLY A 109 -1.27 8.37 -2.94
C GLY A 109 -0.15 8.23 -4.00
N VAL A 110 1.04 7.85 -3.57
CA VAL A 110 2.14 7.45 -4.48
C VAL A 110 2.57 6.04 -4.07
N ASP A 111 2.65 5.12 -5.04
CA ASP A 111 3.28 3.80 -4.89
C ASP A 111 4.52 3.78 -5.80
N GLU A 112 5.69 4.04 -5.21
CA GLU A 112 6.95 4.08 -5.94
C GLU A 112 7.42 2.66 -6.34
N MET A 113 7.90 2.53 -7.57
CA MET A 113 8.29 1.25 -8.15
C MET A 113 9.72 0.86 -7.77
N SER A 114 10.57 1.85 -7.47
CA SER A 114 11.97 1.70 -7.11
C SER A 114 12.36 2.56 -5.90
N TRP A 115 13.46 2.21 -5.21
CA TRP A 115 13.96 2.97 -4.05
C TRP A 115 14.61 4.31 -4.43
N ASP A 116 14.81 4.56 -5.72
CA ASP A 116 15.41 5.78 -6.30
C ASP A 116 14.45 6.60 -7.17
N ASP A 117 13.15 6.27 -7.16
CA ASP A 117 12.04 7.06 -7.73
C ASP A 117 11.83 8.36 -6.93
N THR A 118 12.78 9.30 -7.06
CA THR A 118 12.84 10.52 -6.23
C THR A 118 12.10 11.72 -6.82
N GLU A 119 11.52 11.58 -8.01
CA GLU A 119 10.91 12.69 -8.76
C GLU A 119 9.39 12.54 -8.85
N HIS A 120 8.68 12.99 -7.82
CA HIS A 120 7.26 13.28 -7.92
C HIS A 120 7.02 14.76 -7.68
N TYR A 121 6.29 15.43 -8.57
CA TYR A 121 6.07 16.88 -8.49
C TYR A 121 5.42 17.33 -7.16
N ARG A 122 4.63 16.44 -6.53
CA ARG A 122 4.03 16.65 -5.19
C ARG A 122 5.01 16.50 -4.02
N MET A 123 6.18 15.91 -4.25
CA MET A 123 7.27 15.77 -3.26
C MET A 123 8.30 16.91 -3.33
N GLY A 124 8.41 17.61 -4.46
CA GLY A 124 9.48 18.58 -4.75
C GLY A 124 9.33 20.00 -4.18
N GLY A 125 8.45 20.23 -3.20
CA GLY A 125 8.28 21.54 -2.54
C GLY A 125 7.67 22.68 -3.39
N SER A 126 7.54 22.50 -4.72
CA SER A 126 6.84 23.41 -5.64
C SER A 126 5.32 23.26 -5.59
N TYR A 127 4.83 22.10 -5.14
CA TYR A 127 3.41 21.85 -4.94
C TYR A 127 2.88 22.60 -3.72
N LYS A 128 1.78 23.32 -3.91
CA LYS A 128 1.15 24.11 -2.84
C LYS A 128 0.12 23.27 -2.11
N TRP A 129 0.52 22.74 -0.96
CA TRP A 129 -0.39 22.07 -0.04
C TRP A 129 -1.29 23.09 0.68
N PRO A 130 -2.54 22.73 1.03
CA PRO A 130 -3.41 23.55 1.86
C PRO A 130 -2.81 23.73 3.26
N SER A 131 -3.24 24.77 3.97
CA SER A 131 -2.76 24.99 5.33
C SER A 131 -3.25 23.90 6.30
N VAL A 132 -2.55 23.77 7.45
CA VAL A 132 -2.96 22.84 8.52
C VAL A 132 -4.37 23.19 9.02
N GLU A 133 -4.66 24.49 9.17
CA GLU A 133 -5.99 24.97 9.58
C GLU A 133 -7.07 24.63 8.55
N GLU A 134 -6.86 24.91 7.26
CA GLU A 134 -7.82 24.55 6.21
C GLU A 134 -8.08 23.04 6.15
N THR A 135 -7.03 22.24 6.32
CA THR A 135 -7.13 20.77 6.31
C THR A 135 -7.89 20.27 7.53
N LYS A 136 -7.65 20.86 8.71
CA LYS A 136 -8.39 20.57 9.95
C LYS A 136 -9.87 20.94 9.81
N GLU A 137 -10.18 22.12 9.27
CA GLU A 137 -11.56 22.55 9.02
C GLU A 137 -12.28 21.59 8.06
N PHE A 138 -11.59 21.11 7.03
CA PHE A 138 -12.11 20.08 6.14
C PHE A 138 -12.43 18.79 6.89
N ARG A 139 -11.50 18.27 7.70
CA ARG A 139 -11.73 17.08 8.54
C ARG A 139 -12.92 17.24 9.49
N ALA A 140 -13.05 18.41 10.15
CA ALA A 140 -14.16 18.68 11.06
C ALA A 140 -15.52 18.63 10.34
N LYS A 141 -15.61 19.23 9.15
CA LYS A 141 -16.82 19.18 8.32
C LYS A 141 -17.13 17.76 7.81
N VAL A 142 -16.10 16.98 7.49
CA VAL A 142 -16.24 15.57 7.13
C VAL A 142 -16.78 14.75 8.31
N ARG A 143 -16.27 14.97 9.53
CA ARG A 143 -16.80 14.35 10.75
C ARG A 143 -18.30 14.64 10.94
N ASP A 144 -18.70 15.90 10.81
CA ASP A 144 -20.12 16.31 10.93
C ASP A 144 -21.00 15.64 9.85
N LEU A 145 -20.48 15.50 8.63
CA LEU A 145 -21.19 14.82 7.55
C LEU A 145 -21.33 13.31 7.84
N ILE A 146 -20.28 12.66 8.34
CA ILE A 146 -20.31 11.23 8.70
C ILE A 146 -21.35 10.97 9.78
N TYR A 147 -21.46 11.84 10.80
CA TYR A 147 -22.54 11.73 11.79
C TYR A 147 -23.93 11.77 11.15
N LYS A 148 -24.17 12.72 10.25
CA LYS A 148 -25.44 12.81 9.52
C LYS A 148 -25.70 11.58 8.65
N VAL A 149 -24.66 11.03 8.02
CA VAL A 149 -24.75 9.81 7.23
C VAL A 149 -25.12 8.61 8.10
N ILE A 150 -24.44 8.39 9.23
CA ILE A 150 -24.76 7.31 10.18
C ILE A 150 -26.20 7.44 10.68
N GLU A 151 -26.63 8.66 11.05
CA GLU A 151 -27.97 8.92 11.55
C GLU A 151 -29.06 8.64 10.51
N ARG A 152 -28.91 9.15 9.28
CA ARG A 152 -29.94 9.06 8.23
C ARG A 152 -29.97 7.72 7.48
N THR A 153 -28.87 6.98 7.45
CA THR A 153 -28.79 5.72 6.69
C THR A 153 -29.54 4.62 7.44
N PRO A 154 -30.52 3.92 6.83
CA PRO A 154 -31.15 2.76 7.46
C PRO A 154 -30.12 1.67 7.78
N LEU A 155 -30.14 1.13 8.99
CA LEU A 155 -29.24 0.05 9.40
C LEU A 155 -29.95 -1.29 9.22
N GLU A 156 -29.48 -2.08 8.25
CA GLU A 156 -29.92 -3.44 8.01
C GLU A 156 -28.78 -4.39 8.35
N LEU A 157 -29.06 -5.35 9.24
CA LEU A 157 -28.09 -6.34 9.71
C LEU A 157 -28.39 -7.72 9.09
N PRO A 158 -27.35 -8.53 8.78
CA PRO A 158 -25.94 -8.19 8.91
C PRO A 158 -25.47 -7.20 7.82
N VAL A 159 -24.47 -6.38 8.15
CA VAL A 159 -23.77 -5.57 7.14
C VAL A 159 -22.83 -6.48 6.35
N THR A 160 -23.13 -6.68 5.07
CA THR A 160 -22.33 -7.49 4.13
C THR A 160 -21.69 -6.62 3.04
N TRP A 161 -20.92 -7.24 2.15
CA TRP A 161 -20.21 -6.55 1.05
C TRP A 161 -21.11 -5.66 0.19
N ASP A 162 -22.35 -6.08 -0.06
CA ASP A 162 -23.30 -5.33 -0.90
C ASP A 162 -23.99 -4.18 -0.14
N SER A 163 -23.81 -4.09 1.18
CA SER A 163 -24.44 -3.04 2.00
C SER A 163 -23.75 -1.70 1.78
N PRO A 164 -24.49 -0.59 1.62
CA PRO A 164 -23.90 0.75 1.60
C PRO A 164 -23.09 1.07 2.86
N TRP A 165 -23.43 0.48 4.02
CA TRP A 165 -22.66 0.62 5.25
C TRP A 165 -21.23 0.12 5.12
N TRP A 166 -20.93 -0.77 4.17
CA TRP A 166 -19.57 -1.22 3.90
C TRP A 166 -18.60 -0.06 3.61
N ALA A 167 -19.10 1.03 3.02
CA ALA A 167 -18.31 2.24 2.77
C ALA A 167 -17.93 3.00 4.05
N LEU A 168 -18.79 2.97 5.08
CA LEU A 168 -18.48 3.56 6.39
C LEU A 168 -17.38 2.77 7.09
N PHE A 169 -17.52 1.43 7.14
CA PHE A 169 -16.50 0.55 7.73
C PHE A 169 -15.18 0.60 6.97
N MET A 170 -15.23 0.66 5.63
CA MET A 170 -14.04 0.90 4.81
C MET A 170 -13.32 2.18 5.23
N GLY A 171 -14.05 3.28 5.46
CA GLY A 171 -13.45 4.52 5.94
C GLY A 171 -12.85 4.38 7.35
N PHE A 172 -13.55 3.70 8.27
CA PHE A 172 -13.06 3.47 9.64
C PHE A 172 -11.75 2.66 9.65
N GLU A 173 -11.69 1.55 8.90
CA GLU A 173 -10.51 0.70 8.82
C GLU A 173 -9.38 1.34 8.00
N HIS A 174 -9.72 2.11 6.96
CA HIS A 174 -8.73 2.87 6.20
C HIS A 174 -8.03 3.94 7.07
N GLU A 175 -8.76 4.64 7.94
CA GLU A 175 -8.18 5.56 8.93
C GLU A 175 -7.16 4.83 9.82
N ARG A 176 -7.43 3.59 10.21
CA ARG A 176 -6.55 2.76 11.05
C ARG A 176 -5.29 2.26 10.31
N ILE A 177 -5.38 1.97 9.01
CA ILE A 177 -4.19 1.74 8.16
C ILE A 177 -3.29 2.97 8.18
N HIS A 178 -3.90 4.15 8.00
CA HIS A 178 -3.17 5.41 7.97
C HIS A 178 -2.62 5.84 9.33
N PHE A 179 -3.26 5.43 10.43
CA PHE A 179 -2.71 5.55 11.78
C PHE A 179 -1.36 4.85 11.87
N GLU A 180 -1.29 3.55 11.59
CA GLU A 180 -0.02 2.81 11.64
C GLU A 180 1.00 3.31 10.60
N THR A 181 0.55 3.62 9.39
CA THR A 181 1.45 4.22 8.38
C THR A 181 2.07 5.52 8.91
N SER A 182 1.27 6.37 9.54
CA SER A 182 1.73 7.66 10.06
C SER A 182 2.67 7.50 11.24
N THR A 183 2.55 6.45 12.07
CA THR A 183 3.54 6.20 13.13
C THR A 183 4.92 5.94 12.54
N VAL A 184 5.01 5.10 11.51
CA VAL A 184 6.28 4.82 10.79
C VAL A 184 6.87 6.09 10.19
N LEU A 185 6.05 6.93 9.56
CA LEU A 185 6.49 8.17 8.92
C LEU A 185 6.95 9.22 9.94
N ILE A 186 6.20 9.43 11.03
CA ILE A 186 6.57 10.36 12.10
C ILE A 186 7.89 9.92 12.76
N ARG A 187 8.10 8.62 12.95
CA ARG A 187 9.35 8.07 13.53
C ARG A 187 10.60 8.42 12.70
N GLN A 188 10.44 8.56 11.39
CA GLN A 188 11.54 8.91 10.47
C GLN A 188 11.93 10.39 10.53
N TYR A 189 11.12 11.25 11.15
CA TYR A 189 11.55 12.61 11.41
C TYR A 189 12.64 12.70 12.47
N PRO A 190 13.46 13.76 12.41
CA PRO A 190 14.36 14.12 13.49
C PRO A 190 13.60 14.17 14.81
N VAL A 191 14.16 13.53 15.83
CA VAL A 191 13.55 13.47 17.17
C VAL A 191 13.28 14.86 17.72
N GLU A 192 14.07 15.86 17.34
CA GLU A 192 13.94 17.25 17.75
C GLU A 192 12.72 17.95 17.16
N LEU A 193 12.14 17.43 16.08
CA LEU A 193 10.92 17.97 15.45
C LEU A 193 9.64 17.42 16.08
N VAL A 194 9.73 16.30 16.79
CA VAL A 194 8.58 15.66 17.42
C VAL A 194 8.61 15.82 18.94
N GLN A 195 7.46 15.66 19.57
CA GLN A 195 7.27 15.64 21.01
C GLN A 195 6.36 14.48 21.38
N ARG A 196 6.58 13.89 22.55
CA ARG A 196 5.71 12.84 23.06
C ARG A 196 4.36 13.44 23.48
N PRO A 197 3.23 12.99 22.92
CA PRO A 197 1.92 13.43 23.38
C PRO A 197 1.61 13.00 24.82
N VAL A 198 0.78 13.77 25.51
CA VAL A 198 0.29 13.43 26.86
C VAL A 198 -0.55 12.16 26.79
N GLY A 199 -0.20 11.13 27.55
CA GLY A 199 -0.87 9.82 27.54
C GLY A 199 -0.16 8.75 26.72
N TRP A 200 0.84 9.11 25.92
CA TRP A 200 1.65 8.12 25.21
C TRP A 200 2.55 7.34 26.17
N SER A 201 2.41 6.02 26.17
CA SER A 201 3.14 5.12 27.07
C SER A 201 3.96 4.10 26.26
N TYR A 202 5.28 4.06 26.46
CA TYR A 202 6.09 2.95 25.94
C TYR A 202 5.97 1.73 26.85
N ALA A 203 6.42 0.58 26.34
CA ALA A 203 6.65 -0.59 27.16
C ALA A 203 7.62 -0.29 28.32
N PRO A 204 7.44 -0.89 29.51
CA PRO A 204 8.36 -0.73 30.63
C PRO A 204 9.76 -1.23 30.27
N PHE A 205 10.78 -0.37 30.37
CA PHE A 205 12.17 -0.72 30.01
C PHE A 205 12.84 -1.57 31.09
N GLU A 206 12.37 -1.52 32.32
CA GLU A 206 12.88 -2.32 33.44
C GLU A 206 12.79 -3.82 33.12
N LEU A 207 11.71 -4.22 32.43
CA LEU A 207 11.49 -5.60 31.96
C LEU A 207 12.49 -6.04 30.88
N SER A 208 13.19 -5.09 30.24
CA SER A 208 14.26 -5.37 29.28
C SER A 208 15.65 -5.49 29.91
N GLN A 209 15.82 -5.00 31.15
CA GLN A 209 17.12 -4.98 31.83
C GLN A 209 17.34 -6.16 32.78
N GLU A 210 16.27 -6.84 33.22
CA GLU A 210 16.32 -7.83 34.32
C GLU A 210 16.52 -9.30 33.89
N LYS A 211 16.63 -9.63 32.61
CA LYS A 211 16.67 -11.05 32.16
C LYS A 211 17.94 -11.44 31.39
N ASN A 212 18.42 -12.65 31.70
CA ASN A 212 19.47 -13.39 31.00
C ASN A 212 19.26 -13.39 29.47
N ILE A 213 20.34 -13.60 28.71
CA ILE A 213 20.31 -13.81 27.24
C ILE A 213 19.15 -14.77 26.89
N ILE A 214 18.17 -14.29 26.12
CA ILE A 214 17.03 -15.09 25.71
C ILE A 214 17.48 -16.03 24.60
N GLN A 215 17.61 -17.32 24.91
CA GLN A 215 17.89 -18.32 23.90
C GLN A 215 16.65 -18.51 23.00
N ASN A 216 16.79 -18.13 21.73
CA ASN A 216 15.72 -18.27 20.74
C ASN A 216 15.77 -19.65 20.08
N GLU A 217 15.21 -20.64 20.77
CA GLU A 217 15.15 -22.03 20.31
C GLU A 217 14.28 -22.19 19.06
N MET A 218 14.62 -23.17 18.22
CA MET A 218 13.80 -23.57 17.09
C MET A 218 12.77 -24.61 17.54
N VAL A 219 11.48 -24.32 17.32
CA VAL A 219 10.35 -25.19 17.64
C VAL A 219 9.94 -25.96 16.38
N LYS A 220 9.85 -27.28 16.49
CA LYS A 220 9.41 -28.16 15.40
C LYS A 220 7.90 -28.08 15.22
N VAL A 221 7.47 -27.93 13.98
CA VAL A 221 6.08 -28.02 13.55
C VAL A 221 5.98 -29.22 12.60
N PRO A 222 5.14 -30.22 12.91
CA PRO A 222 4.98 -31.38 12.03
C PRO A 222 4.27 -31.01 10.73
N ASP A 223 4.30 -31.93 9.76
CA ASP A 223 3.46 -31.86 8.57
C ASP A 223 2.01 -31.52 8.96
N THR A 224 1.46 -30.50 8.33
CA THR A 224 0.11 -30.03 8.62
C THR A 224 -0.59 -29.55 7.35
N GLN A 225 -1.89 -29.35 7.47
CA GLN A 225 -2.70 -28.71 6.45
C GLN A 225 -3.29 -27.43 7.06
N VAL A 226 -3.19 -26.34 6.33
CA VAL A 226 -3.78 -25.06 6.74
C VAL A 226 -4.69 -24.56 5.64
N ARG A 227 -5.72 -23.81 6.05
CA ARG A 227 -6.56 -23.06 5.14
C ARG A 227 -6.29 -21.58 5.29
N LEU A 228 -6.22 -20.89 4.15
CA LEU A 228 -6.15 -19.44 4.06
C LEU A 228 -7.50 -18.91 3.58
N GLY A 229 -7.82 -17.68 3.99
CA GLY A 229 -9.01 -16.95 3.55
C GLY A 229 -10.07 -16.73 4.63
N LYS A 230 -10.66 -15.55 4.59
CA LYS A 230 -11.79 -15.12 5.43
C LYS A 230 -13.10 -15.65 4.86
N LYS A 231 -13.97 -16.16 5.74
CA LYS A 231 -15.33 -16.55 5.36
C LYS A 231 -16.14 -15.29 5.02
N LEU A 232 -16.94 -15.36 3.96
CA LEU A 232 -17.77 -14.24 3.51
C LEU A 232 -18.82 -13.80 4.55
N ASP A 233 -19.25 -14.72 5.41
CA ASP A 233 -20.22 -14.49 6.48
C ASP A 233 -19.55 -14.24 7.85
N PHE A 234 -18.22 -14.13 7.91
CA PHE A 234 -17.54 -13.77 9.16
C PHE A 234 -17.93 -12.33 9.54
N PRO A 235 -18.38 -12.08 10.77
CA PRO A 235 -19.12 -10.86 11.10
C PRO A 235 -18.20 -9.69 11.49
N THR A 236 -17.05 -9.57 10.82
CA THR A 236 -16.17 -8.40 10.91
C THR A 236 -15.88 -7.89 9.51
N TYR A 237 -15.52 -6.62 9.41
CA TYR A 237 -14.97 -6.08 8.18
C TYR A 237 -13.72 -6.89 7.75
N GLY A 238 -13.45 -6.93 6.45
CA GLY A 238 -12.22 -7.46 5.89
C GLY A 238 -11.97 -6.84 4.51
N TRP A 239 -10.70 -6.70 4.14
CA TRP A 239 -10.34 -6.26 2.79
C TRP A 239 -10.56 -7.35 1.75
N ASP A 240 -10.69 -6.94 0.49
CA ASP A 240 -10.94 -7.86 -0.62
C ASP A 240 -9.91 -9.00 -0.73
N ASN A 241 -8.65 -8.70 -0.47
CA ASN A 241 -7.53 -9.64 -0.51
C ASN A 241 -7.59 -10.75 0.56
N GLU A 242 -8.41 -10.57 1.61
CA GLU A 242 -8.60 -11.56 2.67
C GLU A 242 -9.58 -12.65 2.25
N TYR A 243 -10.44 -12.37 1.27
CA TYR A 243 -11.42 -13.31 0.76
C TYR A 243 -10.87 -14.16 -0.39
N GLY A 244 -11.57 -15.24 -0.69
CA GLY A 244 -11.06 -16.36 -1.47
C GLY A 244 -10.61 -17.47 -0.53
N GLN A 245 -10.18 -18.61 -1.07
CA GLN A 245 -9.79 -19.74 -0.26
C GLN A 245 -8.72 -20.59 -0.95
N VAL A 246 -7.76 -21.05 -0.17
CA VAL A 246 -6.83 -22.10 -0.59
C VAL A 246 -6.49 -23.00 0.58
N ASP A 247 -6.40 -24.30 0.30
CA ASP A 247 -5.84 -25.30 1.19
C ASP A 247 -4.37 -25.53 0.82
N CYS A 248 -3.49 -25.32 1.79
CA CYS A 248 -2.05 -25.49 1.65
C CYS A 248 -1.59 -26.68 2.48
N LYS A 249 -0.78 -27.55 1.89
CA LYS A 249 -0.02 -28.54 2.66
C LYS A 249 1.29 -27.90 3.10
N VAL A 250 1.54 -27.88 4.40
CA VAL A 250 2.75 -27.34 4.98
C VAL A 250 3.58 -28.53 5.46
N SER A 251 4.66 -28.79 4.74
CA SER A 251 5.65 -29.79 5.15
C SER A 251 6.31 -29.39 6.45
N ALA A 252 6.79 -30.37 7.23
CA ALA A 252 7.38 -30.13 8.54
C ALA A 252 8.51 -29.09 8.46
N PHE A 253 8.56 -28.23 9.46
CA PHE A 253 9.55 -27.16 9.53
C PHE A 253 9.92 -26.88 10.98
N GLU A 254 10.98 -26.11 11.14
CA GLU A 254 11.37 -25.52 12.40
C GLU A 254 11.24 -24.00 12.30
N ALA A 255 10.66 -23.37 13.32
CA ALA A 255 10.58 -21.92 13.42
C ALA A 255 11.09 -21.44 14.77
N SER A 256 11.75 -20.29 14.82
CA SER A 256 12.25 -19.73 16.07
C SER A 256 11.10 -19.37 17.01
N LYS A 257 11.24 -19.69 18.29
CA LYS A 257 10.25 -19.46 19.35
C LYS A 257 9.80 -18.01 19.43
N PHE A 258 10.77 -17.11 19.30
CA PHE A 258 10.60 -15.66 19.29
C PHE A 258 10.92 -15.09 17.91
N LYS A 259 10.38 -13.90 17.63
CA LYS A 259 10.88 -13.04 16.55
C LYS A 259 12.36 -12.70 16.81
N VAL A 260 13.13 -12.46 15.75
CA VAL A 260 14.57 -12.15 15.88
C VAL A 260 14.73 -10.88 16.71
N THR A 261 15.55 -10.93 17.76
CA THR A 261 15.76 -9.81 18.67
C THR A 261 16.84 -8.85 18.16
N ASN A 262 16.89 -7.64 18.73
CA ASN A 262 17.98 -6.69 18.47
C ASN A 262 19.35 -7.29 18.80
N GLU A 263 19.47 -8.07 19.87
CA GLU A 263 20.73 -8.76 20.24
C GLU A 263 21.17 -9.77 19.18
N GLN A 264 20.23 -10.61 18.72
CA GLN A 264 20.54 -11.57 17.66
C GLN A 264 20.93 -10.88 16.35
N TYR A 265 20.23 -9.80 16.00
CA TYR A 265 20.55 -9.02 14.81
C TYR A 265 21.88 -8.26 14.94
N LEU A 266 22.25 -7.85 16.15
CA LEU A 266 23.52 -7.19 16.42
C LEU A 266 24.70 -8.10 16.04
N GLU A 267 24.60 -9.41 16.26
CA GLU A 267 25.63 -10.37 15.81
C GLU A 267 25.92 -10.26 14.31
N PHE A 268 24.87 -10.14 13.47
CA PHE A 268 25.00 -9.97 12.02
C PHE A 268 25.67 -8.65 11.64
N VAL A 269 25.29 -7.57 12.34
CA VAL A 269 25.89 -6.24 12.14
C VAL A 269 27.38 -6.26 12.51
N LEU A 270 27.73 -6.84 13.67
CA LEU A 270 29.11 -6.95 14.15
C LEU A 270 29.97 -7.89 13.30
N ASP A 271 29.36 -8.87 12.62
CA ASP A 271 30.02 -9.77 11.65
C ASP A 271 30.15 -9.15 10.24
N ASN A 272 29.95 -7.83 10.14
CA ASN A 272 30.02 -7.05 8.89
C ASN A 272 28.98 -7.48 7.83
N GLY A 273 27.81 -7.94 8.24
CA GLY A 273 26.75 -8.42 7.36
C GLY A 273 26.32 -7.44 6.25
N TYR A 274 26.26 -6.14 6.56
CA TYR A 274 25.95 -5.08 5.59
C TYR A 274 27.10 -4.78 4.59
N LEU A 275 28.30 -5.32 4.81
CA LEU A 275 29.46 -5.11 3.93
C LEU A 275 29.74 -6.29 3.00
N LYS A 276 29.09 -7.44 3.22
CA LYS A 276 29.34 -8.69 2.48
C LYS A 276 28.24 -8.95 1.45
N ARG A 277 28.54 -8.76 0.16
CA ARG A 277 27.61 -8.93 -0.98
C ARG A 277 26.90 -10.29 -1.00
N GLU A 278 27.57 -11.34 -0.58
CA GLU A 278 27.09 -12.73 -0.64
C GLU A 278 25.78 -12.97 0.12
N TYR A 279 25.51 -12.19 1.17
CA TYR A 279 24.27 -12.32 1.94
C TYR A 279 23.05 -11.66 1.29
N TRP A 280 23.25 -10.81 0.30
CA TRP A 280 22.16 -10.00 -0.26
C TRP A 280 21.69 -10.56 -1.60
N SER A 281 20.39 -10.39 -1.89
CA SER A 281 19.91 -10.51 -3.26
C SER A 281 20.49 -9.39 -4.13
N GLU A 282 20.34 -9.46 -5.45
CA GLU A 282 20.78 -8.36 -6.33
C GLU A 282 20.07 -7.05 -6.00
N GLU A 283 18.72 -7.09 -5.91
CA GLU A 283 17.89 -5.96 -5.49
C GLU A 283 18.31 -5.42 -4.11
N GLY A 284 18.49 -6.32 -3.14
CA GLY A 284 18.89 -5.94 -1.79
C GLY A 284 20.28 -5.31 -1.73
N TRP A 285 21.24 -5.80 -2.52
CA TRP A 285 22.57 -5.19 -2.56
C TRP A 285 22.56 -3.82 -3.22
N GLN A 286 21.80 -3.64 -4.31
CA GLN A 286 21.62 -2.34 -4.94
C GLN A 286 21.01 -1.34 -3.95
N TRP A 287 20.00 -1.76 -3.19
CA TRP A 287 19.44 -0.97 -2.09
C TRP A 287 20.49 -0.62 -1.02
N VAL A 288 21.28 -1.59 -0.52
CA VAL A 288 22.36 -1.34 0.47
C VAL A 288 23.34 -0.31 -0.07
N ARG A 289 23.75 -0.45 -1.33
CA ARG A 289 24.71 0.46 -1.99
C ARG A 289 24.13 1.87 -2.15
N TYR A 290 22.86 1.98 -2.53
CA TYR A 290 22.17 3.26 -2.71
C TYR A 290 21.96 3.98 -1.37
N LYS A 291 21.38 3.29 -0.38
CA LYS A 291 21.13 3.85 0.95
C LYS A 291 22.40 4.01 1.78
N GLN A 292 23.46 3.27 1.46
CA GLN A 292 24.69 3.12 2.25
C GLN A 292 24.41 2.59 3.66
N ALA A 293 23.45 1.66 3.74
CA ALA A 293 22.99 1.08 5.00
C ALA A 293 24.11 0.31 5.71
N ARG A 294 24.17 0.42 7.05
CA ARG A 294 25.17 -0.25 7.91
C ARG A 294 24.57 -1.02 9.08
N HIS A 295 23.30 -0.75 9.37
CA HIS A 295 22.52 -1.29 10.48
C HIS A 295 21.04 -0.96 10.19
N PRO A 296 20.09 -1.54 10.94
CA PRO A 296 18.67 -1.23 10.80
C PRO A 296 18.38 0.27 10.91
N LEU A 297 17.37 0.75 10.18
CA LEU A 297 17.08 2.18 10.04
C LEU A 297 16.96 2.89 11.40
N PHE A 298 16.19 2.34 12.34
CA PHE A 298 15.92 3.02 13.61
C PHE A 298 17.02 2.82 14.67
N TRP A 299 18.09 2.10 14.36
CA TRP A 299 19.27 2.09 15.21
C TRP A 299 20.07 3.38 15.02
N ILE A 300 20.68 3.85 16.11
CA ILE A 300 21.50 5.06 16.15
C ILE A 300 22.93 4.65 16.48
N CYS A 301 23.88 5.17 15.69
CA CYS A 301 25.31 4.97 15.89
C CYS A 301 26.05 6.33 16.01
N PRO A 302 27.29 6.35 16.52
CA PRO A 302 28.04 7.59 16.77
C PRO A 302 28.75 8.13 15.52
N LEU A 303 28.67 7.46 14.37
CA LEU A 303 29.50 7.79 13.20
C LEU A 303 28.90 8.77 12.22
N LYS A 304 27.72 9.36 12.47
CA LYS A 304 27.06 10.23 11.49
C LYS A 304 26.90 9.54 10.14
N CYS A 305 26.64 8.24 10.16
CA CYS A 305 26.38 7.50 8.94
C CYS A 305 25.14 8.07 8.24
N LYS A 306 25.06 7.88 6.92
CA LYS A 306 23.85 8.24 6.19
C LYS A 306 22.73 7.30 6.68
N SER A 307 21.71 7.86 7.32
CA SER A 307 20.56 7.07 7.77
C SER A 307 19.59 6.77 6.64
N GLY A 308 19.58 7.62 5.61
CA GLY A 308 18.58 7.54 4.55
C GLY A 308 17.19 8.03 4.98
N CYS A 309 17.04 8.60 6.18
CA CYS A 309 15.82 9.30 6.60
C CYS A 309 15.69 10.63 5.86
N GLY A 310 14.45 11.00 5.50
CA GLY A 310 14.14 12.32 4.99
C GLY A 310 14.15 12.46 3.48
N GLY A 311 12.99 12.82 2.92
CA GLY A 311 12.87 13.34 1.56
C GLY A 311 13.44 14.75 1.47
N SER A 312 12.71 15.71 2.02
CA SER A 312 13.10 17.14 2.04
C SER A 312 14.20 17.46 3.07
N ILE A 313 14.49 16.53 3.98
CA ILE A 313 15.56 16.63 4.97
C ILE A 313 16.70 15.66 4.67
N SER A 314 16.94 15.31 3.41
CA SER A 314 17.87 14.23 3.04
C SER A 314 19.35 14.37 3.44
N ASN A 315 19.75 15.53 3.95
CA ASN A 315 21.07 15.75 4.59
C ASN A 315 21.06 15.47 6.10
N TYR A 316 19.90 15.18 6.68
CA TYR A 316 19.74 14.78 8.07
C TYR A 316 20.19 13.33 8.25
N SER A 317 20.81 13.08 9.39
CA SER A 317 21.02 11.74 9.91
C SER A 317 20.62 11.73 11.37
N HIS A 318 19.88 10.71 11.81
CA HIS A 318 19.58 10.51 13.22
C HIS A 318 20.77 9.89 13.99
N CYS A 319 21.81 9.43 13.28
CA CYS A 319 23.04 8.93 13.89
C CYS A 319 23.95 10.10 14.34
N GLN A 320 23.64 10.74 15.46
CA GLN A 320 24.41 11.89 15.94
C GLN A 320 25.29 11.55 17.16
N GLU A 321 26.50 12.11 17.20
CA GLU A 321 27.47 11.90 18.29
C GLU A 321 26.93 12.35 19.66
N HIS A 322 26.00 13.31 19.71
CA HIS A 322 25.48 13.87 20.97
C HIS A 322 24.66 12.88 21.80
N HIS A 323 24.27 11.72 21.23
CA HIS A 323 23.61 10.64 21.95
C HIS A 323 24.59 9.72 22.71
N PHE A 324 25.91 9.92 22.56
CA PHE A 324 26.95 9.02 23.07
C PHE A 324 27.99 9.76 23.92
N THR A 325 28.62 9.02 24.83
CA THR A 325 29.78 9.48 25.59
C THR A 325 31.02 9.55 24.68
N LYS A 326 32.03 10.34 25.05
CA LYS A 326 33.31 10.38 24.32
C LYS A 326 34.00 9.02 24.24
N SER A 327 33.85 8.22 25.30
CA SER A 327 34.37 6.85 25.38
C SER A 327 33.72 5.96 24.33
N GLN A 328 32.37 5.88 24.29
CA GLN A 328 31.61 5.17 23.25
C GLN A 328 32.02 5.54 21.82
N ILE A 329 32.19 6.84 21.55
CA ILE A 329 32.58 7.33 20.23
C ILE A 329 33.98 6.82 19.84
N ASN A 330 34.94 6.89 20.76
CA ASN A 330 36.31 6.45 20.54
C ASN A 330 36.39 4.93 20.34
N THR A 331 35.65 4.16 21.15
CA THR A 331 35.51 2.70 21.00
C THR A 331 34.96 2.35 19.63
N PHE A 332 33.86 2.97 19.19
CA PHE A 332 33.30 2.67 17.87
C PHE A 332 34.26 3.02 16.72
N LYS A 333 34.91 4.20 16.77
CA LYS A 333 35.86 4.64 15.74
C LYS A 333 37.05 3.69 15.62
N SER A 334 37.49 3.06 16.72
CA SER A 334 38.59 2.10 16.69
C SER A 334 38.22 0.77 16.04
N LEU A 335 36.93 0.42 16.01
CA LEU A 335 36.39 -0.85 15.51
C LEU A 335 35.78 -0.78 14.11
N ASN A 336 35.23 0.37 13.71
CA ASN A 336 34.51 0.53 12.45
C ASN A 336 35.35 0.15 11.21
N GLY A 337 34.87 -0.83 10.45
CA GLY A 337 35.52 -1.30 9.22
C GLY A 337 36.70 -2.26 9.43
N LYS A 338 36.92 -2.74 10.67
CA LYS A 338 37.86 -3.83 10.95
C LYS A 338 37.15 -5.17 10.95
N GLU A 339 37.86 -6.23 10.57
CA GLU A 339 37.35 -7.61 10.58
C GLU A 339 37.02 -8.12 12.00
N ASP A 340 37.60 -7.51 13.04
CA ASP A 340 37.62 -8.02 14.42
C ASP A 340 36.59 -7.40 15.39
N MET A 341 35.60 -6.65 14.89
CA MET A 341 34.60 -5.98 15.75
C MET A 341 33.86 -6.97 16.66
N LYS A 342 33.63 -8.19 16.18
CA LYS A 342 32.98 -9.29 16.91
C LYS A 342 33.83 -9.85 18.07
N ASN A 343 35.14 -9.95 17.90
CA ASN A 343 36.04 -10.49 18.93
C ASN A 343 36.21 -9.50 20.09
N PHE A 344 36.22 -8.20 19.80
CA PHE A 344 36.26 -7.15 20.83
C PHE A 344 35.13 -7.25 21.87
N PHE A 345 33.89 -7.54 21.45
CA PHE A 345 32.76 -7.66 22.37
C PHE A 345 32.63 -9.04 23.04
N LYS A 346 33.27 -10.09 22.49
CA LYS A 346 33.36 -11.40 23.15
C LYS A 346 34.33 -11.36 24.33
N ASP A 347 35.49 -10.75 24.14
CA ASP A 347 36.55 -10.70 25.17
C ASP A 347 36.17 -9.83 26.38
N SER A 348 35.23 -8.88 26.20
CA SER A 348 34.73 -8.02 27.29
C SER A 348 33.75 -8.71 28.24
N ASP A 349 33.08 -9.79 27.83
CA ASP A 349 32.14 -10.54 28.67
C ASP A 349 32.86 -11.62 29.53
N GLU A 350 34.02 -12.12 29.11
CA GLU A 350 34.75 -13.17 29.84
C GLU A 350 35.65 -12.64 30.97
N ASN A 351 36.06 -11.36 30.93
CA ASN A 351 36.90 -10.74 31.96
C ASN A 351 36.08 -9.73 32.79
N HIS A 352 35.52 -10.17 33.91
CA HIS A 352 34.69 -9.38 34.85
C HIS A 352 35.36 -8.15 35.52
N ASN A 353 36.46 -7.60 35.01
CA ASN A 353 37.10 -6.41 35.55
C ASN A 353 37.72 -5.55 34.44
N ASP A 354 36.98 -4.53 34.00
CA ASP A 354 37.42 -3.16 33.67
C ASP A 354 36.49 -2.55 32.61
N ASN A 355 35.68 -1.55 33.02
CA ASN A 355 35.12 -0.39 32.27
C ASN A 355 35.13 -0.34 30.71
N LEU A 356 34.89 -1.44 30.01
CA LEU A 356 34.74 -1.51 28.54
C LEU A 356 33.30 -1.87 28.11
N THR A 357 32.31 -1.48 28.91
CA THR A 357 30.87 -1.65 28.66
C THR A 357 30.29 -0.78 27.54
N GLU A 358 31.12 -0.11 26.74
CA GLU A 358 30.68 1.00 25.91
C GLU A 358 30.90 0.76 24.41
N PHE A 359 30.08 -0.14 23.85
CA PHE A 359 29.23 0.22 22.70
C PHE A 359 28.05 -0.76 22.48
N PRO A 360 26.81 -0.37 22.81
CA PRO A 360 25.63 -0.85 22.08
C PRO A 360 24.97 0.32 21.34
N PHE A 361 24.35 0.03 20.19
CA PHE A 361 23.55 1.03 19.46
C PHE A 361 22.48 1.65 20.38
N LYS A 362 22.03 2.86 20.05
CA LYS A 362 20.81 3.43 20.65
C LYS A 362 19.62 3.08 19.74
N LEU A 363 18.40 3.09 20.26
CA LEU A 363 17.18 2.86 19.50
C LEU A 363 16.34 4.15 19.40
N ARG A 364 15.99 4.54 18.18
CA ARG A 364 15.00 5.57 17.90
C ARG A 364 13.61 4.99 18.11
N LEU A 365 12.89 5.42 19.14
CA LEU A 365 11.46 5.14 19.32
C LEU A 365 10.63 6.17 18.56
N MET A 366 9.32 6.27 18.82
CA MET A 366 8.46 7.28 18.18
C MET A 366 8.89 8.72 18.51
N PHE A 367 9.17 9.02 19.78
CA PHE A 367 9.42 10.39 20.25
C PHE A 367 10.73 10.55 21.03
N ASP A 368 11.43 9.45 21.29
CA ASP A 368 12.63 9.44 22.12
C ASP A 368 13.75 8.61 21.47
N VAL A 369 14.95 8.74 22.04
CA VAL A 369 16.12 7.89 21.78
C VAL A 369 16.51 7.25 23.10
N VAL A 370 16.58 5.92 23.12
CA VAL A 370 16.87 5.12 24.32
C VAL A 370 18.08 4.22 24.10
N ASP A 371 18.65 3.67 25.17
CA ASP A 371 19.52 2.51 25.06
C ASP A 371 18.78 1.37 24.36
N MET A 372 19.39 0.76 23.34
CA MET A 372 18.72 -0.24 22.53
C MET A 372 18.37 -1.47 23.39
N PRO A 373 17.08 -1.81 23.56
CA PRO A 373 16.70 -3.00 24.29
C PRO A 373 17.08 -4.25 23.51
N LYS A 374 17.96 -5.06 24.09
CA LYS A 374 18.53 -6.26 23.46
C LYS A 374 17.48 -7.33 23.11
N ASN A 375 16.49 -7.51 23.98
CA ASN A 375 15.46 -8.55 23.89
C ASN A 375 14.16 -8.09 23.22
N TRP A 376 14.12 -6.90 22.64
CA TRP A 376 13.01 -6.47 21.79
C TRP A 376 13.19 -7.01 20.37
N PRO A 377 12.10 -7.23 19.60
CA PRO A 377 12.23 -7.62 18.20
C PRO A 377 12.96 -6.55 17.39
N VAL A 378 13.79 -6.98 16.46
CA VAL A 378 14.43 -6.07 15.49
C VAL A 378 13.39 -5.61 14.45
N GLU A 379 13.46 -4.33 14.07
CA GLU A 379 12.66 -3.77 12.97
C GLU A 379 13.54 -3.54 11.75
N VAL A 380 13.24 -4.20 10.64
CA VAL A 380 14.02 -4.22 9.40
C VAL A 380 13.12 -4.30 8.17
N ASN A 381 13.64 -3.94 7.00
CA ASN A 381 12.95 -4.23 5.74
C ASN A 381 13.17 -5.69 5.29
N TYR A 382 12.53 -6.09 4.20
CA TYR A 382 12.59 -7.47 3.72
C TYR A 382 14.00 -7.88 3.26
N HIS A 383 14.74 -6.99 2.60
CA HIS A 383 16.10 -7.28 2.14
C HIS A 383 17.06 -7.57 3.30
N GLU A 384 16.94 -6.79 4.37
CA GLU A 384 17.68 -6.94 5.61
C GLU A 384 17.34 -8.27 6.32
N ALA A 385 16.05 -8.60 6.42
CA ALA A 385 15.59 -9.88 6.97
C ALA A 385 16.16 -11.09 6.20
N LYS A 386 16.07 -11.05 4.86
CA LYS A 386 16.63 -12.11 4.00
C LYS A 386 18.14 -12.24 4.12
N ALA A 387 18.86 -11.12 4.20
CA ALA A 387 20.30 -11.14 4.35
C ALA A 387 20.73 -11.76 5.69
N PHE A 388 20.00 -11.46 6.76
CA PHE A 388 20.22 -12.11 8.05
C PHE A 388 19.97 -13.62 8.00
N CYS A 389 18.86 -14.05 7.37
CA CYS A 389 18.57 -15.47 7.19
C CYS A 389 19.71 -16.19 6.45
N LYS A 390 20.20 -15.60 5.35
CA LYS A 390 21.32 -16.16 4.59
C LYS A 390 22.63 -16.20 5.38
N TRP A 391 22.89 -15.19 6.21
CA TRP A 391 24.04 -15.17 7.11
C TRP A 391 23.96 -16.24 8.21
N LYS A 392 22.77 -16.52 8.75
CA LYS A 392 22.59 -17.59 9.75
C LYS A 392 22.94 -18.96 9.20
N GLY A 393 22.79 -19.17 7.90
CA GLY A 393 23.28 -20.36 7.20
C GLY A 393 22.31 -20.86 6.12
N GLN A 394 22.72 -21.91 5.42
CA GLN A 394 21.90 -22.55 4.40
C GLN A 394 20.58 -23.07 4.98
N GLY A 395 19.48 -22.89 4.23
CA GLY A 395 18.13 -23.35 4.59
C GLY A 395 17.37 -22.42 5.53
N PHE A 396 18.00 -21.41 6.14
CA PHE A 396 17.28 -20.40 6.92
C PHE A 396 16.60 -19.37 6.01
N ARG A 397 15.36 -19.05 6.34
CA ARG A 397 14.51 -18.13 5.57
C ARG A 397 13.47 -17.46 6.47
N CYS A 398 12.72 -16.51 5.90
CA CYS A 398 11.53 -15.98 6.54
C CYS A 398 10.41 -17.04 6.51
N ILE A 399 9.40 -16.83 7.35
CA ILE A 399 8.20 -17.67 7.41
C ILE A 399 7.33 -17.49 6.15
N SER A 400 6.63 -18.51 5.70
CA SER A 400 5.57 -18.36 4.69
C SER A 400 4.23 -17.97 5.32
N GLU A 401 3.28 -17.45 4.54
CA GLU A 401 1.94 -17.17 5.03
C GLU A 401 1.28 -18.44 5.62
N ALA A 402 1.38 -19.56 4.91
CA ALA A 402 0.82 -20.83 5.35
C ALA A 402 1.51 -21.37 6.62
N GLU A 403 2.82 -21.20 6.76
CA GLU A 403 3.53 -21.54 8.00
C GLU A 403 3.15 -20.62 9.17
N HIS A 404 2.93 -19.33 8.90
CA HIS A 404 2.40 -18.41 9.90
C HIS A 404 1.04 -18.88 10.41
N HIS A 405 0.16 -19.39 9.53
CA HIS A 405 -1.08 -20.06 9.95
C HIS A 405 -0.81 -21.33 10.77
N ALA A 406 0.18 -22.14 10.38
CA ALA A 406 0.51 -23.39 11.06
C ALA A 406 0.98 -23.18 12.51
N ILE A 407 1.57 -22.04 12.86
CA ILE A 407 2.03 -21.72 14.23
C ILE A 407 0.97 -21.05 15.12
N ARG A 408 -0.22 -20.70 14.60
CA ARG A 408 -1.32 -20.09 15.38
C ARG A 408 -1.95 -21.06 16.37
N GLU A 409 -2.60 -20.53 17.41
CA GLU A 409 -3.33 -21.32 18.42
C GLU A 409 -4.59 -22.00 17.90
N TYR A 410 -5.18 -21.45 16.84
CA TYR A 410 -6.47 -21.84 16.32
C TYR A 410 -6.40 -22.06 14.80
N ASP A 411 -7.22 -22.98 14.31
CA ASP A 411 -7.55 -23.06 12.89
C ASP A 411 -8.53 -21.94 12.55
N ILE A 412 -8.28 -21.26 11.44
CA ILE A 412 -9.11 -20.18 10.94
C ILE A 412 -10.52 -20.67 10.58
N LEU A 413 -10.68 -21.97 10.30
CA LEU A 413 -11.98 -22.59 10.03
C LEU A 413 -12.88 -22.67 11.26
N ASP A 414 -12.28 -22.82 12.44
CA ASP A 414 -12.96 -22.92 13.74
C ASP A 414 -13.00 -21.57 14.48
N LEU A 415 -12.60 -20.50 13.78
CA LEU A 415 -12.60 -19.16 14.31
C LEU A 415 -14.05 -18.65 14.42
N ASN A 416 -14.37 -18.15 15.59
CA ASN A 416 -15.52 -17.29 15.82
C ASN A 416 -14.99 -15.90 16.21
N PRO A 417 -15.82 -14.84 16.14
CA PRO A 417 -15.36 -13.48 16.40
C PRO A 417 -14.63 -13.33 17.72
N SER A 418 -15.14 -13.95 18.80
CA SER A 418 -14.53 -13.85 20.13
C SER A 418 -13.12 -14.43 20.27
N LYS A 419 -12.66 -15.23 19.28
CA LYS A 419 -11.30 -15.78 19.21
C LYS A 419 -10.35 -14.97 18.32
N ASP A 420 -10.86 -14.07 17.49
CA ASP A 420 -10.00 -13.20 16.69
C ASP A 420 -9.24 -12.26 17.62
N ILE A 421 -7.96 -12.06 17.34
CA ILE A 421 -7.04 -11.34 18.22
C ILE A 421 -7.53 -9.91 18.48
N ILE A 422 -8.20 -9.29 17.50
CA ILE A 422 -8.78 -7.94 17.56
C ILE A 422 -9.82 -7.75 18.69
N TYR A 423 -10.38 -8.83 19.25
CA TYR A 423 -11.29 -8.76 20.41
C TYR A 423 -10.57 -8.96 21.77
N HIS A 424 -9.29 -9.35 21.75
CA HIS A 424 -8.42 -9.57 22.90
C HIS A 424 -7.51 -8.36 23.18
N ILE A 425 -8.12 -7.22 23.44
CA ILE A 425 -7.40 -5.98 23.77
C ILE A 425 -6.65 -6.14 25.11
N HIS A 426 -5.38 -5.70 25.14
CA HIS A 426 -4.47 -5.61 26.30
C HIS A 426 -4.24 -6.88 27.16
N SER A 427 -4.55 -8.09 26.68
CA SER A 427 -4.52 -9.29 27.55
C SER A 427 -3.49 -10.36 27.20
N LYS A 428 -3.00 -10.43 25.96
CA LYS A 428 -2.15 -11.55 25.51
C LYS A 428 -1.07 -11.21 24.49
N VAL A 429 -1.16 -10.07 23.82
CA VAL A 429 -0.19 -9.63 22.80
C VAL A 429 -0.07 -8.12 22.81
N ASN A 430 1.05 -7.59 22.33
CA ASN A 430 1.26 -6.15 22.20
C ASN A 430 0.70 -5.64 20.87
N HIS A 431 -0.52 -5.15 20.88
CA HIS A 431 -1.24 -4.59 19.71
C HIS A 431 -2.30 -3.60 20.22
N ASN A 432 -3.05 -2.99 19.31
CA ASN A 432 -4.12 -2.07 19.69
C ASN A 432 -3.65 -0.94 20.63
N MET A 433 -2.42 -0.46 20.44
CA MET A 433 -1.81 0.58 21.26
C MET A 433 -1.69 0.22 22.76
N ALA A 434 -1.60 -1.08 23.09
CA ALA A 434 -1.26 -1.52 24.45
C ALA A 434 0.02 -0.85 24.96
N TYR A 435 1.01 -0.73 24.08
CA TYR A 435 2.17 0.13 24.24
C TYR A 435 2.44 0.87 22.94
N GLY A 436 2.88 2.12 23.04
CA GLY A 436 3.35 2.92 21.91
C GLY A 436 4.79 2.56 21.46
N SER A 437 5.16 1.29 21.60
CA SER A 437 6.44 0.71 21.22
C SER A 437 6.35 -0.82 21.20
N SER A 438 7.38 -1.46 20.64
CA SER A 438 7.63 -2.88 20.88
C SER A 438 7.83 -3.19 22.37
N THR A 439 7.74 -4.47 22.72
CA THR A 439 7.96 -5.06 24.04
C THR A 439 9.03 -6.15 23.97
N PRO A 440 9.61 -6.58 25.10
CA PRO A 440 10.41 -7.81 25.14
C PRO A 440 9.66 -8.99 24.52
N VAL A 441 10.35 -9.80 23.72
CA VAL A 441 9.73 -10.93 23.00
C VAL A 441 9.15 -12.02 23.92
N ASP A 442 9.54 -12.02 25.19
CA ASP A 442 9.09 -12.95 26.23
C ASP A 442 8.17 -12.30 27.27
N LEU A 443 7.67 -11.08 27.01
CA LEU A 443 6.74 -10.39 27.92
C LEU A 443 5.41 -11.14 28.03
N HIS A 444 4.87 -11.55 26.89
CA HIS A 444 3.61 -12.26 26.81
C HIS A 444 3.84 -13.78 26.79
N PRO A 445 2.89 -14.58 27.31
CA PRO A 445 3.03 -16.02 27.36
C PRO A 445 3.11 -16.63 25.96
N ALA A 446 3.79 -17.78 25.88
CA ALA A 446 3.77 -18.60 24.68
C ALA A 446 2.34 -19.08 24.39
N ASN A 447 2.08 -19.30 23.11
CA ASN A 447 0.87 -19.92 22.64
C ASN A 447 0.88 -21.44 22.89
N CYS A 448 -0.21 -22.16 22.64
CA CYS A 448 -0.28 -23.60 22.90
C CYS A 448 0.72 -24.47 22.10
N LYS A 449 1.35 -23.90 21.07
CA LYS A 449 2.39 -24.52 20.24
C LYS A 449 3.81 -24.05 20.61
N GLY A 450 3.94 -23.24 21.67
CA GLY A 450 5.21 -22.79 22.20
C GLY A 450 5.76 -21.51 21.56
N PHE A 451 5.02 -20.84 20.67
CA PHE A 451 5.45 -19.61 19.99
C PHE A 451 4.99 -18.36 20.72
N HIS A 452 5.84 -17.35 20.78
CA HIS A 452 5.50 -16.02 21.31
C HIS A 452 5.27 -15.02 20.18
N ASP A 453 4.47 -13.99 20.48
CA ASP A 453 4.19 -12.85 19.60
C ASP A 453 3.82 -13.25 18.16
N VAL A 454 3.09 -14.36 17.96
CA VAL A 454 2.57 -14.70 16.61
C VAL A 454 1.72 -13.54 16.08
N PHE A 455 1.01 -12.84 16.98
CA PHE A 455 0.37 -11.57 16.69
C PHE A 455 1.00 -10.44 17.52
N GLY A 456 1.02 -9.24 16.95
CA GLY A 456 1.49 -8.03 17.60
C GLY A 456 3.01 -7.92 17.71
N ASN A 457 3.43 -6.91 18.48
CA ASN A 457 4.80 -6.43 18.66
C ASN A 457 5.34 -5.82 17.35
N VAL A 458 5.67 -6.62 16.34
CA VAL A 458 6.02 -6.16 14.99
C VAL A 458 5.43 -7.11 13.96
N TRP A 459 5.09 -6.64 12.77
CA TRP A 459 4.74 -7.49 11.64
C TRP A 459 5.86 -8.50 11.33
N GLU A 460 5.55 -9.67 10.77
CA GLU A 460 6.53 -10.63 10.25
C GLU A 460 6.60 -10.57 8.73
N TRP A 461 7.79 -10.28 8.17
CA TRP A 461 8.04 -10.46 6.75
C TRP A 461 7.87 -11.92 6.33
N THR A 462 7.21 -12.15 5.19
CA THR A 462 7.04 -13.48 4.62
C THR A 462 7.73 -13.66 3.27
N GLU A 463 8.02 -14.91 2.92
CA GLU A 463 8.56 -15.28 1.60
C GLU A 463 7.55 -15.07 0.46
N ASP A 464 6.26 -15.09 0.78
CA ASP A 464 5.17 -15.00 -0.18
C ASP A 464 5.11 -13.62 -0.86
N ASN A 465 4.88 -13.65 -2.17
CA ASN A 465 4.47 -12.44 -2.88
C ASN A 465 3.02 -12.15 -2.57
N PHE A 466 2.68 -10.87 -2.46
CA PHE A 466 1.28 -10.48 -2.37
C PHE A 466 0.55 -10.78 -3.68
N ASN A 467 -0.49 -11.58 -3.57
CA ASN A 467 -1.40 -11.93 -4.64
C ASN A 467 -2.77 -12.23 -4.02
N GLY A 468 -3.83 -12.15 -4.81
CA GLY A 468 -5.16 -12.57 -4.37
C GLY A 468 -5.22 -14.06 -4.09
N LEU A 469 -6.06 -14.45 -3.12
CA LEU A 469 -6.39 -15.86 -2.94
C LEU A 469 -7.28 -16.36 -4.09
N PRO A 470 -7.25 -17.66 -4.43
CA PRO A 470 -8.18 -18.22 -5.40
C PRO A 470 -9.64 -17.88 -5.06
N GLY A 471 -10.35 -17.28 -6.01
CA GLY A 471 -11.73 -16.83 -5.82
C GLY A 471 -11.89 -15.44 -5.19
N THR A 472 -10.80 -14.73 -4.88
CA THR A 472 -10.87 -13.32 -4.47
C THR A 472 -11.56 -12.47 -5.55
N LYS A 473 -12.18 -11.37 -5.14
CA LYS A 473 -12.78 -10.37 -6.02
C LYS A 473 -12.49 -8.99 -5.46
N THR A 474 -12.03 -8.08 -6.31
CA THR A 474 -11.83 -6.69 -5.91
C THR A 474 -13.16 -6.01 -5.59
N HIS A 475 -13.23 -5.28 -4.48
CA HIS A 475 -14.45 -4.59 -4.10
C HIS A 475 -14.64 -3.29 -4.89
N PHE A 476 -15.83 -3.05 -5.45
CA PHE A 476 -16.06 -1.91 -6.36
C PHE A 476 -15.89 -0.53 -5.73
N LEU A 477 -16.02 -0.42 -4.41
CA LEU A 477 -15.75 0.86 -3.73
C LEU A 477 -14.26 1.22 -3.75
N TYR A 478 -13.36 0.25 -3.81
CA TYR A 478 -11.92 0.49 -3.71
C TYR A 478 -11.11 -0.44 -4.60
N ASP A 479 -11.24 -0.21 -5.91
CA ASP A 479 -10.67 -1.07 -6.95
C ASP A 479 -9.13 -1.13 -6.95
N ASP A 480 -8.51 -0.06 -6.45
CA ASP A 480 -7.07 0.18 -6.44
C ASP A 480 -6.41 -0.07 -5.07
N PHE A 481 -7.11 -0.69 -4.11
CA PHE A 481 -6.53 -0.98 -2.80
C PHE A 481 -5.49 -2.12 -2.84
N SER A 482 -5.91 -3.31 -3.29
CA SER A 482 -5.05 -4.52 -3.27
C SER A 482 -4.50 -4.90 -4.65
N SER A 483 -5.35 -4.84 -5.68
CA SER A 483 -5.06 -5.44 -6.99
C SER A 483 -3.82 -4.88 -7.71
N PRO A 484 -3.45 -3.58 -7.56
CA PRO A 484 -2.20 -3.06 -8.12
C PRO A 484 -0.94 -3.67 -7.48
N CYS A 485 -1.04 -4.27 -6.30
CA CYS A 485 0.10 -4.88 -5.63
C CYS A 485 0.29 -6.37 -5.98
N TYR A 486 -0.57 -6.94 -6.85
CA TYR A 486 -0.46 -8.33 -7.36
C TYR A 486 0.60 -8.45 -8.48
N ASP A 487 1.74 -7.78 -8.31
CA ASP A 487 2.77 -7.61 -9.33
C ASP A 487 4.03 -8.48 -9.08
N GLY A 488 4.05 -9.19 -7.96
CA GLY A 488 5.18 -10.02 -7.57
C GLY A 488 6.38 -9.28 -7.00
N ARG A 489 6.24 -8.00 -6.70
CA ARG A 489 7.27 -7.14 -6.09
C ARG A 489 6.91 -6.68 -4.69
N HIS A 490 5.66 -6.88 -4.31
CA HIS A 490 5.21 -6.74 -2.94
C HIS A 490 5.32 -8.07 -2.22
N ASN A 491 5.85 -8.03 -1.00
CA ASN A 491 5.88 -9.18 -0.10
C ASN A 491 4.78 -9.03 0.95
N LEU A 492 4.18 -10.16 1.32
CA LEU A 492 3.20 -10.22 2.40
C LEU A 492 3.89 -10.00 3.74
N ILE A 493 3.22 -9.28 4.63
CA ILE A 493 3.53 -9.18 6.05
C ILE A 493 2.36 -9.69 6.87
N MET A 494 2.63 -10.42 7.96
CA MET A 494 1.60 -11.08 8.77
C MET A 494 1.70 -10.72 10.26
N GLY A 495 0.57 -10.75 10.96
CA GLY A 495 0.51 -10.76 12.42
C GLY A 495 0.26 -9.43 13.13
N GLY A 496 0.35 -8.28 12.47
CA GLY A 496 0.18 -6.97 13.11
C GLY A 496 1.41 -6.52 13.92
N SER A 497 1.52 -5.21 14.15
CA SER A 497 2.49 -4.60 15.07
C SER A 497 1.82 -4.09 16.36
N TRP A 498 2.61 -3.50 17.25
CA TRP A 498 2.11 -2.77 18.42
C TRP A 498 1.15 -1.63 18.05
N ALA A 499 1.30 -1.04 16.86
CA ALA A 499 0.49 0.07 16.35
C ALA A 499 -0.76 -0.39 15.58
N SER A 500 -0.85 -1.66 15.20
CA SER A 500 -1.99 -2.18 14.44
C SER A 500 -3.26 -2.16 15.28
N THR A 501 -4.33 -1.60 14.71
CA THR A 501 -5.65 -1.48 15.35
C THR A 501 -6.73 -1.85 14.35
N GLY A 502 -7.88 -2.32 14.84
CA GLY A 502 -8.98 -2.73 13.96
C GLY A 502 -8.61 -3.94 13.11
N ASP A 503 -9.07 -3.94 11.86
CA ASP A 503 -8.81 -4.99 10.87
C ASP A 503 -7.31 -5.20 10.61
N VAL A 504 -6.50 -4.14 10.68
CA VAL A 504 -5.04 -4.19 10.53
C VAL A 504 -4.38 -5.16 11.53
N ALA A 505 -5.01 -5.38 12.68
CA ALA A 505 -4.54 -6.35 13.69
C ALA A 505 -5.23 -7.72 13.58
N SER A 506 -6.15 -7.94 12.65
CA SER A 506 -6.92 -9.19 12.52
C SER A 506 -6.02 -10.37 12.19
N CYS A 507 -6.42 -11.56 12.64
CA CYS A 507 -5.80 -12.78 12.17
C CYS A 507 -6.00 -13.05 10.66
N TYR A 508 -6.97 -12.39 10.02
CA TYR A 508 -7.19 -12.44 8.57
C TYR A 508 -6.34 -11.42 7.80
N ALA A 509 -5.79 -10.42 8.48
CA ALA A 509 -5.09 -9.30 7.86
C ALA A 509 -3.96 -9.79 6.95
N ARG A 510 -4.01 -9.37 5.68
CA ARG A 510 -3.00 -9.63 4.65
C ARG A 510 -2.54 -8.28 4.08
N TYR A 511 -1.47 -7.75 4.65
CA TYR A 511 -0.88 -6.49 4.20
C TYR A 511 0.40 -6.73 3.43
N MET A 512 0.77 -5.75 2.62
CA MET A 512 1.83 -5.87 1.65
C MET A 512 2.62 -4.59 1.52
N PHE A 513 3.93 -4.72 1.32
CA PHE A 513 4.78 -3.59 1.00
C PHE A 513 5.88 -3.99 0.03
N ARG A 514 6.41 -3.01 -0.70
CA ARG A 514 7.70 -3.16 -1.39
C ARG A 514 8.77 -3.54 -0.37
N ARG A 515 9.69 -4.39 -0.79
CA ARG A 515 10.73 -5.01 0.04
C ARG A 515 11.66 -4.01 0.74
N HIS A 516 11.79 -2.81 0.18
CA HIS A 516 12.66 -1.75 0.69
C HIS A 516 11.94 -0.74 1.60
N PHE A 517 10.60 -0.81 1.72
CA PHE A 517 9.87 0.08 2.62
C PHE A 517 10.06 -0.34 4.08
N TYR A 518 10.25 0.66 4.92
CA TYR A 518 10.27 0.48 6.36
C TYR A 518 8.84 0.46 6.89
N GLN A 519 8.57 -0.49 7.77
CA GLN A 519 7.33 -0.65 8.52
C GLN A 519 7.69 -1.02 9.96
N HIS A 520 6.70 -1.11 10.86
CA HIS A 520 6.88 -1.77 12.15
C HIS A 520 6.96 -3.28 11.97
N CYS A 521 7.98 -3.75 11.24
CA CYS A 521 8.11 -5.11 10.75
C CYS A 521 9.48 -5.68 11.10
N GLY A 522 9.49 -6.88 11.66
CA GLY A 522 10.64 -7.74 11.86
C GLY A 522 10.43 -9.06 11.14
N PHE A 523 11.00 -10.13 11.68
CA PHE A 523 10.88 -11.46 11.08
C PHE A 523 11.20 -12.56 12.09
N ARG A 524 10.90 -13.80 11.71
CA ARG A 524 11.20 -15.02 12.43
C ARG A 524 12.03 -15.94 11.55
N LEU A 525 12.95 -16.68 12.15
CA LEU A 525 13.74 -17.66 11.41
C LEU A 525 12.93 -18.92 11.20
N VAL A 526 12.92 -19.41 9.97
CA VAL A 526 12.33 -20.70 9.60
C VAL A 526 13.35 -21.52 8.83
N ARG A 527 13.30 -22.83 9.02
CA ARG A 527 14.02 -23.81 8.20
C ARG A 527 13.11 -25.00 7.91
N SER A 528 12.99 -25.36 6.64
CA SER A 528 12.27 -26.56 6.23
C SER A 528 12.98 -27.81 6.75
N LEU A 529 12.22 -28.80 7.22
CA LEU A 529 12.74 -30.12 7.52
C LEU A 529 12.65 -31.00 6.27
N PRO A 530 13.61 -31.89 6.02
CA PRO A 530 13.59 -32.74 4.83
C PRO A 530 12.29 -33.55 4.75
N THR A 531 11.50 -33.31 3.70
CA THR A 531 10.38 -34.18 3.31
C THR A 531 10.54 -34.49 1.81
N MET A 532 10.58 -35.78 1.47
CA MET A 532 10.98 -36.29 0.15
C MET A 532 9.81 -36.40 -0.84
N ASP A 533 8.73 -35.61 -0.69
CA ASP A 533 7.53 -35.79 -1.51
C ASP A 533 7.15 -34.53 -2.31
N ASN A 534 7.86 -34.34 -3.43
CA ASN A 534 7.59 -33.29 -4.43
C ASN A 534 6.31 -33.53 -5.25
N SER A 535 5.46 -34.52 -4.91
CA SER A 535 4.21 -34.80 -5.62
C SER A 535 2.99 -34.04 -5.07
N LYS A 536 3.17 -33.19 -4.06
CA LYS A 536 2.07 -32.53 -3.35
C LYS A 536 1.45 -31.37 -4.16
N PRO A 537 0.11 -31.32 -4.33
CA PRO A 537 -0.57 -30.17 -4.91
C PRO A 537 -0.56 -28.98 -3.93
N ASN A 538 -0.42 -27.76 -4.46
CA ASN A 538 -0.41 -26.46 -3.75
C ASN A 538 0.73 -26.26 -2.73
N PRO A 539 1.94 -25.92 -3.21
CA PRO A 539 3.05 -25.52 -2.35
C PRO A 539 2.71 -24.34 -1.42
N HIS A 540 3.34 -24.32 -0.25
CA HIS A 540 3.03 -23.39 0.85
C HIS A 540 3.71 -22.01 0.73
N ILE A 541 4.72 -21.86 -0.13
CA ILE A 541 5.33 -20.57 -0.50
C ILE A 541 4.74 -20.16 -1.85
N ARG A 542 4.06 -19.01 -1.90
CA ARG A 542 3.31 -18.55 -3.07
C ARG A 542 3.98 -17.35 -3.71
N LEU A 543 4.51 -17.54 -4.91
CA LEU A 543 5.14 -16.50 -5.71
C LEU A 543 4.30 -16.20 -6.95
N VAL A 544 4.26 -14.93 -7.36
CA VAL A 544 3.63 -14.55 -8.63
C VAL A 544 4.56 -15.00 -9.77
N LYS A 545 4.07 -15.65 -10.82
CA LYS A 545 4.91 -16.10 -11.94
C LYS A 545 5.12 -15.02 -12.99
N ASP A 546 4.17 -14.10 -13.13
CA ASP A 546 4.19 -13.03 -14.11
C ASP A 546 5.30 -12.02 -13.82
N GLN A 547 6.03 -11.62 -14.86
CA GLN A 547 6.86 -10.41 -14.83
C GLN A 547 6.10 -9.30 -15.53
N ILE A 548 5.77 -8.28 -14.75
CA ILE A 548 4.93 -7.17 -15.19
C ILE A 548 5.81 -6.06 -15.76
N PHE A 549 5.48 -5.61 -16.97
CA PHE A 549 6.08 -4.42 -17.56
C PHE A 549 5.68 -3.17 -16.79
N VAL A 550 6.66 -2.33 -16.50
CA VAL A 550 6.52 -1.07 -15.77
C VAL A 550 6.91 0.05 -16.72
N LEU A 551 5.98 0.99 -16.94
CA LEU A 551 6.21 2.14 -17.81
C LEU A 551 7.47 2.90 -17.39
N GLY A 552 8.33 3.23 -18.34
CA GLY A 552 9.63 3.88 -18.10
C GLY A 552 10.74 2.97 -17.56
N SER A 553 10.41 1.81 -16.97
CA SER A 553 11.39 0.89 -16.36
C SER A 553 11.53 -0.46 -17.08
N GLY A 554 10.64 -0.79 -18.02
CA GLY A 554 10.67 -2.04 -18.77
C GLY A 554 10.15 -3.24 -17.96
N THR A 555 10.69 -4.44 -18.21
CA THR A 555 10.35 -5.66 -17.44
C THR A 555 11.53 -6.07 -16.56
N PRO A 556 11.62 -5.55 -15.33
CA PRO A 556 12.64 -5.94 -14.37
C PRO A 556 12.69 -7.45 -14.10
N ASP A 557 13.92 -7.96 -13.99
CA ASP A 557 14.18 -9.35 -13.63
C ASP A 557 13.61 -9.68 -12.26
N LYS A 558 12.89 -10.80 -12.19
CA LYS A 558 12.32 -11.32 -10.96
C LYS A 558 13.10 -12.56 -10.50
N LYS A 559 14.28 -12.34 -9.90
CA LYS A 559 15.04 -13.43 -9.27
C LYS A 559 14.59 -13.64 -7.83
N VAL A 560 14.26 -14.88 -7.50
CA VAL A 560 13.88 -15.31 -6.16
C VAL A 560 15.14 -15.81 -5.44
N ASP A 561 15.39 -15.32 -4.22
CA ASP A 561 16.50 -15.77 -3.37
C ASP A 561 16.01 -16.87 -2.42
N LEU A 562 15.62 -18.00 -3.03
CA LEU A 562 15.16 -19.23 -2.38
C LEU A 562 15.75 -20.44 -3.14
N ASP A 563 16.09 -21.51 -2.40
CA ASP A 563 16.58 -22.75 -3.01
C ASP A 563 15.40 -23.62 -3.45
N GLU A 564 15.09 -23.59 -4.75
CA GLU A 564 14.03 -24.39 -5.36
C GLU A 564 14.28 -25.90 -5.29
N ASN A 565 15.51 -26.35 -5.01
CA ASN A 565 15.79 -27.78 -4.84
C ASN A 565 15.42 -28.28 -3.45
N GLU A 566 15.38 -27.39 -2.46
CA GLU A 566 15.10 -27.72 -1.05
C GLU A 566 13.69 -27.31 -0.62
N LEU A 567 13.01 -26.44 -1.38
CA LEU A 567 11.73 -25.84 -1.00
C LEU A 567 10.62 -26.14 -1.99
N GLU A 568 9.44 -26.47 -1.45
CA GLU A 568 8.20 -26.53 -2.21
C GLU A 568 7.70 -25.09 -2.49
N ILE A 569 7.98 -24.58 -3.69
CA ILE A 569 7.59 -23.23 -4.13
C ILE A 569 6.51 -23.32 -5.22
N GLY A 570 5.45 -22.54 -5.04
CA GLY A 570 4.33 -22.46 -5.97
C GLY A 570 4.39 -21.16 -6.76
N TYR A 571 4.38 -21.28 -8.09
CA TYR A 571 4.35 -20.17 -9.03
C TYR A 571 2.94 -19.99 -9.60
N TYR A 572 2.28 -18.88 -9.24
CA TYR A 572 0.87 -18.61 -9.53
C TYR A 572 0.70 -17.39 -10.43
N GLU A 573 -0.31 -17.41 -11.31
CA GLU A 573 -0.70 -16.23 -12.08
C GLU A 573 -1.09 -15.07 -11.16
N THR A 574 -0.79 -13.85 -11.58
CA THR A 574 -1.41 -12.65 -10.99
C THR A 574 -2.93 -12.79 -11.00
N THR A 575 -3.57 -12.46 -9.88
CA THR A 575 -5.05 -12.38 -9.82
C THR A 575 -5.58 -11.06 -10.36
N ASN A 576 -4.72 -10.08 -10.65
CA ASN A 576 -5.11 -8.88 -11.38
C ASN A 576 -5.01 -9.14 -12.89
N LYS A 577 -6.14 -9.40 -13.54
CA LYS A 577 -6.17 -9.74 -14.97
C LYS A 577 -5.73 -8.61 -15.88
N GLN A 578 -5.76 -7.36 -15.42
CA GLN A 578 -5.27 -6.23 -16.20
C GLN A 578 -3.75 -6.34 -16.43
N TYR A 579 -3.01 -6.95 -15.49
CA TYR A 579 -1.59 -7.21 -15.66
C TYR A 579 -1.25 -8.27 -16.69
N LEU A 580 -2.22 -9.06 -17.18
CA LEU A 580 -1.97 -10.01 -18.27
C LEU A 580 -1.59 -9.29 -19.58
N TYR A 581 -2.02 -8.03 -19.76
CA TYR A 581 -1.61 -7.20 -20.90
C TYR A 581 -0.15 -6.76 -20.82
N ASP A 582 0.39 -6.61 -19.61
CA ASP A 582 1.79 -6.27 -19.35
C ASP A 582 2.69 -7.49 -19.12
N SER A 583 2.11 -8.68 -18.90
CA SER A 583 2.84 -9.93 -18.71
C SER A 583 3.49 -10.42 -19.99
N HIS A 584 4.68 -11.02 -19.87
CA HIS A 584 5.35 -11.71 -20.98
C HIS A 584 4.82 -13.14 -21.19
N LEU A 585 4.13 -13.70 -20.20
CA LEU A 585 3.54 -15.05 -20.26
C LEU A 585 2.25 -15.08 -21.08
N HIS A 586 1.63 -13.91 -21.28
CA HIS A 586 0.40 -13.75 -22.04
C HIS A 586 0.56 -12.75 -23.21
N PRO A 587 1.50 -13.00 -24.13
CA PRO A 587 1.78 -12.08 -25.22
C PRO A 587 0.58 -11.88 -26.16
N GLU A 588 -0.39 -12.80 -26.17
CA GLU A 588 -1.63 -12.71 -26.94
C GLU A 588 -2.46 -11.46 -26.64
N TYR A 589 -2.53 -11.00 -25.38
CA TYR A 589 -3.31 -9.79 -25.05
C TYR A 589 -2.70 -8.55 -25.70
N PHE A 590 -1.38 -8.41 -25.60
CA PHE A 590 -0.66 -7.33 -26.25
C PHE A 590 -0.74 -7.46 -27.78
N HIS A 591 -0.47 -8.65 -28.33
CA HIS A 591 -0.50 -8.89 -29.78
C HIS A 591 -1.86 -8.61 -30.40
N ASN A 592 -2.94 -9.12 -29.80
CA ASN A 592 -4.29 -8.96 -30.32
C ASN A 592 -4.70 -7.49 -30.36
N GLU A 593 -4.37 -6.72 -29.32
CA GLU A 593 -4.65 -5.28 -29.29
C GLU A 593 -3.85 -4.53 -30.37
N ILE A 594 -2.57 -4.83 -30.58
CA ILE A 594 -1.78 -4.16 -31.63
C ILE A 594 -2.31 -4.53 -33.03
N VAL A 595 -2.64 -5.81 -33.27
CA VAL A 595 -3.24 -6.27 -34.53
C VAL A 595 -4.57 -5.57 -34.76
N TYR A 596 -5.41 -5.49 -33.73
CA TYR A 596 -6.70 -4.79 -33.76
C TYR A 596 -6.53 -3.30 -34.08
N GLN A 597 -5.59 -2.63 -33.41
CA GLN A 597 -5.36 -1.19 -33.58
C GLN A 597 -4.76 -0.82 -34.94
N HIS A 598 -3.85 -1.65 -35.49
CA HIS A 598 -3.00 -1.24 -36.62
C HIS A 598 -3.02 -2.15 -37.85
N LYS A 599 -3.19 -3.47 -37.69
CA LYS A 599 -3.18 -4.42 -38.82
C LYS A 599 -4.59 -4.60 -39.42
N ASN A 600 -5.59 -4.75 -38.56
CA ASN A 600 -7.02 -4.89 -38.90
C ASN A 600 -7.83 -3.68 -38.42
N GLY A 601 -7.21 -2.49 -38.46
CA GLY A 601 -7.71 -1.26 -37.85
C GLY A 601 -8.98 -0.65 -38.45
N GLU A 602 -9.73 -1.37 -39.28
CA GLU A 602 -11.01 -0.93 -39.86
C GLU A 602 -12.05 -0.62 -38.77
N GLN A 603 -12.05 -1.40 -37.69
CA GLN A 603 -12.96 -1.17 -36.56
C GLN A 603 -12.62 0.10 -35.79
N VAL A 604 -11.32 0.37 -35.60
CA VAL A 604 -10.85 1.62 -34.97
C VAL A 604 -11.13 2.82 -35.87
N GLU A 605 -10.97 2.71 -37.18
CA GLU A 605 -11.38 3.75 -38.14
C GLU A 605 -12.88 3.98 -38.10
N LYS A 606 -13.69 2.92 -37.99
CA LYS A 606 -15.13 3.05 -37.80
C LYS A 606 -15.47 3.76 -36.48
N LEU A 607 -14.78 3.45 -35.39
CA LEU A 607 -14.95 4.14 -34.11
C LEU A 607 -14.60 5.63 -34.24
N ILE A 608 -13.45 5.95 -34.86
CA ILE A 608 -13.05 7.33 -35.15
C ILE A 608 -14.12 8.05 -35.97
N GLY A 609 -14.64 7.42 -37.02
CA GLY A 609 -15.70 7.98 -37.86
C GLY A 609 -17.00 8.23 -37.10
N GLU A 610 -17.46 7.28 -36.30
CA GLU A 610 -18.67 7.43 -35.48
C GLU A 610 -18.49 8.50 -34.40
N VAL A 611 -17.33 8.57 -33.73
CA VAL A 611 -17.05 9.63 -32.74
C VAL A 611 -17.06 11.01 -33.40
N ASN A 612 -16.43 11.16 -34.57
CA ASN A 612 -16.45 12.43 -35.30
C ASN A 612 -17.87 12.82 -35.73
N LYS A 613 -18.65 11.87 -36.24
CA LYS A 613 -20.06 12.08 -36.59
C LYS A 613 -20.89 12.50 -35.36
N ILE A 614 -20.70 11.84 -34.23
CA ILE A 614 -21.34 12.17 -32.96
C ILE A 614 -21.05 13.62 -32.57
N LEU A 615 -19.79 14.06 -32.69
CA LEU A 615 -19.37 15.43 -32.37
C LEU A 615 -19.96 16.46 -33.34
N ASP A 616 -20.18 16.08 -34.60
CA ASP A 616 -20.83 16.94 -35.59
C ASP A 616 -22.34 17.10 -35.32
N GLU A 617 -23.00 16.02 -34.89
CA GLU A 617 -24.42 16.03 -34.47
C GLU A 617 -24.60 16.68 -33.08
N ASN A 618 -23.55 16.67 -32.25
CA ASN A 618 -23.56 17.17 -30.88
C ASN A 618 -22.34 18.07 -30.64
N PRO A 619 -22.35 19.29 -31.19
CA PRO A 619 -21.22 20.19 -31.04
C PRO A 619 -20.97 20.51 -29.56
N VAL A 620 -19.71 20.37 -29.17
CA VAL A 620 -19.18 20.72 -27.85
C VAL A 620 -18.06 21.74 -28.00
N GLU A 621 -17.71 22.43 -26.91
CA GLU A 621 -16.54 23.28 -26.88
C GLU A 621 -15.28 22.40 -27.02
N ALA A 622 -14.43 22.69 -28.01
CA ALA A 622 -13.32 21.82 -28.38
C ALA A 622 -12.06 22.04 -27.52
N LYS A 623 -12.22 22.06 -26.20
CA LYS A 623 -11.11 22.28 -25.25
C LYS A 623 -10.41 20.97 -24.89
N ILE A 624 -11.08 20.12 -24.12
CA ILE A 624 -10.48 18.90 -23.55
C ILE A 624 -11.32 17.67 -23.95
N ALA A 625 -10.64 16.65 -24.48
CA ALA A 625 -11.22 15.31 -24.63
C ALA A 625 -10.45 14.30 -23.78
N THR A 626 -11.13 13.26 -23.30
CA THR A 626 -10.50 12.12 -22.62
C THR A 626 -10.84 10.82 -23.33
N HIS A 627 -9.85 9.97 -23.56
CA HIS A 627 -10.02 8.62 -24.09
C HIS A 627 -9.55 7.60 -23.05
N LEU A 628 -10.51 6.93 -22.41
CA LEU A 628 -10.29 5.82 -21.49
C LEU A 628 -10.20 4.50 -22.27
N GLY A 629 -9.05 3.83 -22.19
CA GLY A 629 -8.72 2.69 -23.04
C GLY A 629 -7.96 3.11 -24.31
N CYS A 630 -7.06 4.08 -24.19
CA CYS A 630 -6.41 4.71 -25.33
C CYS A 630 -5.44 3.81 -26.10
N SER A 631 -5.04 2.67 -25.52
CA SER A 631 -4.10 1.74 -26.13
C SER A 631 -2.85 2.49 -26.60
N THR A 632 -2.44 2.34 -27.87
CA THR A 632 -1.28 3.05 -28.43
C THR A 632 -1.57 4.50 -28.87
N GLY A 633 -2.74 5.06 -28.53
CA GLY A 633 -3.07 6.48 -28.72
C GLY A 633 -3.67 6.87 -30.08
N ARG A 634 -4.08 5.91 -30.94
CA ARG A 634 -4.56 6.23 -32.31
C ARG A 634 -5.74 7.21 -32.34
N LEU A 635 -6.79 6.95 -31.55
CA LEU A 635 -7.93 7.86 -31.43
C LEU A 635 -7.54 9.17 -30.71
N VAL A 636 -6.60 9.13 -29.75
CA VAL A 636 -6.10 10.33 -29.06
C VAL A 636 -5.48 11.31 -30.07
N PHE A 637 -4.59 10.83 -30.95
CA PHE A 637 -3.99 11.67 -31.99
C PHE A 637 -5.02 12.16 -33.00
N ASN A 638 -6.07 11.37 -33.31
CA ASN A 638 -7.16 11.83 -34.16
C ASN A 638 -7.95 12.99 -33.51
N LEU A 639 -8.35 12.83 -32.24
CA LEU A 639 -9.09 13.84 -31.49
C LEU A 639 -8.28 15.13 -31.28
N ALA A 640 -6.95 15.03 -31.19
CA ALA A 640 -6.05 16.18 -31.03
C ALA A 640 -6.06 17.14 -32.25
N LYS A 641 -6.62 16.72 -33.39
CA LYS A 641 -6.90 17.60 -34.54
C LYS A 641 -8.05 18.58 -34.27
N ARG A 642 -8.98 18.21 -33.37
CA ARG A 642 -10.18 18.99 -33.06
C ARG A 642 -10.10 19.68 -31.71
N PHE A 643 -9.49 19.05 -30.71
CA PHE A 643 -9.40 19.58 -29.35
C PHE A 643 -8.07 20.30 -29.09
N GLU A 644 -8.05 21.19 -28.10
CA GLU A 644 -6.84 21.87 -27.62
C GLU A 644 -5.94 20.90 -26.82
N GLU A 645 -6.56 20.00 -26.05
CA GLU A 645 -5.90 18.96 -25.26
C GLU A 645 -6.68 17.64 -25.33
N VAL A 646 -5.95 16.52 -25.40
CA VAL A 646 -6.54 15.18 -25.32
C VAL A 646 -5.77 14.32 -24.32
N VAL A 647 -6.47 13.82 -23.31
CA VAL A 647 -5.92 12.91 -22.30
C VAL A 647 -6.21 11.46 -22.70
N GLY A 648 -5.16 10.71 -23.03
CA GLY A 648 -5.22 9.27 -23.23
C GLY A 648 -4.93 8.53 -21.93
N VAL A 649 -5.84 7.64 -21.52
CA VAL A 649 -5.67 6.82 -20.32
C VAL A 649 -5.72 5.35 -20.69
N ASP A 650 -4.79 4.55 -20.18
CA ASP A 650 -4.83 3.09 -20.23
C ASP A 650 -4.21 2.50 -18.96
N PHE A 651 -4.56 1.27 -18.59
CA PHE A 651 -3.87 0.59 -17.48
C PHE A 651 -2.58 -0.09 -17.94
N CYS A 652 -2.47 -0.43 -19.22
CA CYS A 652 -1.36 -1.22 -19.77
C CYS A 652 -0.15 -0.34 -20.06
N GLY A 653 0.96 -0.61 -19.37
CA GLY A 653 2.21 0.13 -19.52
C GLY A 653 2.82 -0.04 -20.92
N LYS A 654 2.77 -1.25 -21.50
CA LYS A 654 3.31 -1.50 -22.86
C LYS A 654 2.63 -0.67 -23.93
N PHE A 655 1.31 -0.47 -23.85
CA PHE A 655 0.59 0.34 -24.83
C PHE A 655 0.95 1.82 -24.74
N LEU A 656 1.07 2.33 -23.53
CA LEU A 656 1.47 3.72 -23.29
C LEU A 656 2.93 3.98 -23.66
N ASP A 657 3.83 3.02 -23.45
CA ASP A 657 5.21 3.11 -23.91
C ASP A 657 5.28 3.32 -25.44
N ILE A 658 4.46 2.60 -26.21
CA ILE A 658 4.33 2.81 -27.66
C ILE A 658 3.74 4.20 -27.95
N ALA A 659 2.68 4.61 -27.24
CA ALA A 659 2.05 5.90 -27.45
C ALA A 659 3.03 7.07 -27.23
N LEU A 660 3.84 7.01 -26.17
CA LEU A 660 4.87 8.00 -25.83
C LEU A 660 6.03 8.01 -26.85
N LYS A 661 6.45 6.84 -27.32
CA LYS A 661 7.44 6.75 -28.41
C LYS A 661 6.88 7.27 -29.74
N LEU A 662 5.62 7.01 -30.06
CA LEU A 662 4.95 7.62 -31.22
C LEU A 662 4.87 9.14 -31.09
N GLN A 663 4.62 9.66 -29.88
CA GLN A 663 4.58 11.10 -29.63
C GLN A 663 5.94 11.77 -29.86
N SER A 664 7.04 11.14 -29.45
CA SER A 664 8.39 11.70 -29.49
C SER A 664 9.16 11.40 -30.78
N GLU A 665 9.07 10.18 -31.29
CA GLU A 665 9.82 9.69 -32.46
C GLU A 665 8.96 9.71 -33.74
N GLY A 666 7.65 9.49 -33.60
CA GLY A 666 6.68 9.50 -34.69
C GLY A 666 6.54 8.18 -35.45
N GLU A 667 7.38 7.20 -35.18
CA GLU A 667 7.28 5.83 -35.67
C GLU A 667 7.87 4.88 -34.63
N VAL A 668 7.26 3.72 -34.46
CA VAL A 668 7.72 2.67 -33.55
C VAL A 668 7.49 1.32 -34.23
N CYS A 669 8.53 0.50 -34.34
CA CYS A 669 8.39 -0.88 -34.78
C CYS A 669 8.37 -1.81 -33.57
N VAL A 670 7.33 -2.62 -33.47
CA VAL A 670 7.16 -3.63 -32.42
C VAL A 670 7.08 -5.02 -33.03
N LYS A 671 7.62 -6.01 -32.33
CA LYS A 671 7.60 -7.39 -32.77
C LYS A 671 6.32 -8.09 -32.30
N ILE A 672 5.60 -8.72 -33.23
CA ILE A 672 4.40 -9.53 -32.97
C ILE A 672 4.67 -10.93 -33.49
N GLY A 673 4.96 -11.87 -32.57
CA GLY A 673 5.42 -13.20 -32.96
C GLY A 673 6.73 -13.14 -33.77
N SER A 674 6.67 -13.53 -35.05
CA SER A 674 7.81 -13.46 -35.98
C SER A 674 7.78 -12.23 -36.89
N GLU A 675 6.71 -11.44 -36.87
CA GLU A 675 6.52 -10.28 -37.75
C GLU A 675 6.91 -8.98 -37.04
N ASP A 676 7.49 -8.04 -37.79
CA ASP A 676 7.70 -6.66 -37.33
C ASP A 676 6.54 -5.78 -37.81
N VAL A 677 5.87 -5.10 -36.88
CA VAL A 677 4.78 -4.17 -37.16
C VAL A 677 5.26 -2.76 -36.83
N CYS A 678 5.45 -1.95 -37.87
CA CYS A 678 5.83 -0.55 -37.75
C CYS A 678 4.59 0.34 -37.72
N ILE A 679 4.39 1.00 -36.58
CA ILE A 679 3.29 1.90 -36.30
C ILE A 679 3.79 3.33 -36.51
N LYS A 680 3.02 4.15 -37.23
CA LYS A 680 3.37 5.55 -37.53
C LYS A 680 2.35 6.50 -36.94
N CYS A 681 2.82 7.65 -36.48
CA CYS A 681 1.96 8.77 -36.12
C CYS A 681 1.52 9.49 -37.41
N ASP A 682 0.22 9.52 -37.68
CA ASP A 682 -0.34 10.10 -38.90
C ASP A 682 -0.13 11.63 -39.00
N ASP A 683 -0.07 12.33 -37.87
CA ASP A 683 0.04 13.79 -37.82
C ASP A 683 0.91 14.24 -36.63
N LYS A 684 2.18 14.55 -36.92
CA LYS A 684 3.13 15.04 -35.92
C LYS A 684 2.79 16.43 -35.39
N SER A 685 1.92 17.20 -36.04
CA SER A 685 1.60 18.57 -35.60
C SER A 685 0.74 18.61 -34.35
N VAL A 686 0.02 17.52 -34.04
CA VAL A 686 -0.93 17.45 -32.92
C VAL A 686 -0.40 16.70 -31.70
N VAL A 687 0.81 16.12 -31.77
CA VAL A 687 1.37 15.28 -30.69
C VAL A 687 1.55 16.04 -29.37
N ASN A 688 1.83 17.35 -29.43
CA ASN A 688 1.97 18.20 -28.24
C ASN A 688 0.65 18.46 -27.49
N LYS A 689 -0.48 18.09 -28.09
CA LYS A 689 -1.81 18.18 -27.46
C LYS A 689 -2.23 16.87 -26.79
N ALA A 690 -1.49 15.78 -27.01
CA ALA A 690 -1.78 14.47 -26.44
C ALA A 690 -1.05 14.29 -25.11
N ASN A 691 -1.76 13.92 -24.05
CA ASN A 691 -1.21 13.62 -22.74
C ASN A 691 -1.59 12.19 -22.35
N PHE A 692 -0.60 11.33 -22.10
CA PHE A 692 -0.83 9.92 -21.77
C PHE A 692 -0.64 9.66 -20.28
N LYS A 693 -1.56 8.92 -19.68
CA LYS A 693 -1.56 8.56 -18.24
C LYS A 693 -1.83 7.08 -18.04
N GLN A 694 -0.97 6.40 -17.27
CA GLN A 694 -1.23 5.05 -16.81
C GLN A 694 -2.11 5.07 -15.56
N MET A 695 -3.31 4.49 -15.63
CA MET A 695 -4.25 4.49 -14.49
C MET A 695 -5.02 3.17 -14.40
N THR A 696 -5.17 2.66 -13.19
CA THR A 696 -5.98 1.46 -12.87
C THR A 696 -7.39 1.80 -12.39
N TRP A 697 -7.71 3.09 -12.25
CA TRP A 697 -9.04 3.64 -11.91
C TRP A 697 -9.19 5.06 -12.47
N ILE A 698 -10.36 5.71 -12.32
CA ILE A 698 -10.59 7.10 -12.72
C ILE A 698 -10.36 8.03 -11.53
N PRO A 699 -9.19 8.67 -11.34
CA PRO A 699 -9.00 9.66 -10.30
C PRO A 699 -9.58 11.02 -10.64
N ASN A 700 -9.82 11.84 -9.62
CA ASN A 700 -10.28 13.21 -9.84
C ASN A 700 -9.20 14.11 -10.47
N GLU A 701 -7.94 13.64 -10.60
CA GLU A 701 -6.90 14.34 -11.38
C GLU A 701 -7.16 14.31 -12.89
N ILE A 702 -8.05 13.43 -13.38
CA ILE A 702 -8.47 13.46 -14.78
C ILE A 702 -9.34 14.71 -14.99
N PRO A 703 -8.98 15.59 -15.94
CA PRO A 703 -9.72 16.82 -16.15
C PRO A 703 -11.14 16.53 -16.65
N LYS A 704 -12.09 17.35 -16.19
CA LYS A 704 -13.44 17.34 -16.76
C LYS A 704 -13.38 17.73 -18.23
N SER A 705 -13.82 16.80 -19.09
CA SER A 705 -13.72 16.88 -20.53
C SER A 705 -15.08 17.13 -21.19
N GLU A 706 -15.06 17.83 -22.31
CA GLU A 706 -16.24 18.03 -23.15
C GLU A 706 -16.61 16.76 -23.93
N LEU A 707 -15.63 15.89 -24.19
CA LEU A 707 -15.81 14.55 -24.73
C LEU A 707 -15.11 13.53 -23.84
N VAL A 708 -15.80 12.45 -23.48
CA VAL A 708 -15.18 11.25 -22.89
C VAL A 708 -15.52 10.05 -23.76
N VAL A 709 -14.50 9.36 -24.26
CA VAL A 709 -14.64 8.08 -24.96
C VAL A 709 -14.15 6.98 -24.02
N PHE A 710 -14.97 5.98 -23.77
CA PHE A 710 -14.65 4.82 -22.95
C PHE A 710 -14.72 3.54 -23.78
N SER A 711 -13.55 3.00 -24.14
CA SER A 711 -13.41 1.86 -25.05
C SER A 711 -12.67 0.66 -24.45
N MET A 712 -12.49 0.63 -23.12
CA MET A 712 -11.88 -0.51 -22.42
C MET A 712 -12.81 -1.20 -21.44
N ILE A 713 -14.12 -0.98 -21.55
CA ILE A 713 -15.11 -1.65 -20.69
C ILE A 713 -15.02 -3.18 -20.78
N ASP A 714 -14.47 -3.73 -21.88
CA ASP A 714 -14.26 -5.18 -22.05
C ASP A 714 -13.00 -5.72 -21.37
N ARG A 715 -12.05 -4.85 -21.01
CA ARG A 715 -10.73 -5.21 -20.50
C ARG A 715 -10.58 -5.05 -18.98
N ILE A 716 -11.49 -4.33 -18.34
CA ILE A 716 -11.46 -4.05 -16.90
C ILE A 716 -12.23 -5.11 -16.09
N GLU A 717 -11.83 -5.33 -14.85
CA GLU A 717 -12.53 -6.26 -13.96
C GLU A 717 -13.77 -5.61 -13.33
N ASN A 718 -13.62 -4.38 -12.83
CA ASN A 718 -14.61 -3.73 -11.99
C ASN A 718 -15.38 -2.62 -12.70
N HIS A 719 -16.18 -3.04 -13.67
CA HIS A 719 -17.00 -2.17 -14.50
C HIS A 719 -17.80 -1.13 -13.71
N LEU A 720 -18.34 -1.51 -12.54
CA LEU A 720 -19.17 -0.62 -11.73
C LEU A 720 -18.37 0.55 -11.16
N SER A 721 -17.13 0.33 -10.73
CA SER A 721 -16.22 1.37 -10.24
C SER A 721 -15.97 2.43 -11.29
N TRP A 722 -15.66 2.00 -12.52
CA TRP A 722 -15.41 2.90 -13.65
C TRP A 722 -16.68 3.65 -14.06
N LEU A 723 -17.79 2.93 -14.27
CA LEU A 723 -19.06 3.52 -14.73
C LEU A 723 -19.62 4.56 -13.75
N LYS A 724 -19.51 4.32 -12.43
CA LYS A 724 -19.96 5.29 -11.40
C LYS A 724 -19.20 6.61 -11.45
N ARG A 725 -17.94 6.58 -11.89
CA ARG A 725 -17.04 7.74 -11.87
C ARG A 725 -16.97 8.51 -13.17
N LEU A 726 -17.50 7.97 -14.28
CA LEU A 726 -17.58 8.71 -15.55
C LEU A 726 -18.25 10.09 -15.38
N ARG A 727 -19.23 10.21 -14.47
CA ARG A 727 -19.88 11.50 -14.16
C ARG A 727 -18.95 12.58 -13.62
N GLU A 728 -17.84 12.19 -13.01
CA GLU A 728 -16.89 13.10 -12.37
C GLU A 728 -15.99 13.78 -13.40
N ILE A 729 -15.80 13.15 -14.57
CA ILE A 729 -14.89 13.60 -15.64
C ILE A 729 -15.62 14.10 -16.90
N VAL A 730 -16.95 13.99 -16.98
CA VAL A 730 -17.74 14.55 -18.09
C VAL A 730 -18.27 15.94 -17.68
N ARG A 731 -18.02 16.96 -18.50
CA ARG A 731 -18.57 18.31 -18.25
C ARG A 731 -20.08 18.38 -18.45
N PRO A 732 -20.78 19.34 -17.83
CA PRO A 732 -22.16 19.65 -18.19
C PRO A 732 -22.28 19.93 -19.69
N SER A 733 -23.28 19.32 -20.35
CA SER A 733 -23.46 19.34 -21.81
C SER A 733 -22.37 18.62 -22.63
N GLY A 734 -21.42 17.96 -21.97
CA GLY A 734 -20.44 17.10 -22.59
C GLY A 734 -21.04 15.80 -23.12
N VAL A 735 -20.25 15.11 -23.93
CA VAL A 735 -20.62 13.87 -24.60
C VAL A 735 -19.81 12.71 -24.03
N LEU A 736 -20.50 11.64 -23.64
CA LEU A 736 -19.92 10.37 -23.25
C LEU A 736 -20.22 9.32 -24.33
N VAL A 737 -19.17 8.71 -24.85
CA VAL A 737 -19.24 7.60 -25.80
C VAL A 737 -18.73 6.35 -25.10
N ILE A 738 -19.56 5.31 -25.01
CA ILE A 738 -19.12 4.00 -24.53
C ILE A 738 -19.11 3.06 -25.72
N TYR A 739 -17.94 2.48 -25.96
CA TYR A 739 -17.68 1.51 -27.01
C TYR A 739 -17.33 0.16 -26.41
N SER A 740 -17.91 -0.89 -26.97
CA SER A 740 -17.65 -2.27 -26.60
C SER A 740 -17.87 -3.18 -27.80
N GLU A 741 -17.02 -4.20 -27.89
CA GLU A 741 -17.17 -5.27 -28.88
C GLU A 741 -17.94 -6.47 -28.33
N ASP A 742 -18.08 -6.55 -27.01
CA ASP A 742 -18.81 -7.62 -26.38
C ASP A 742 -20.31 -7.34 -26.42
N SER A 743 -21.04 -8.21 -27.12
CA SER A 743 -22.49 -8.16 -27.25
C SER A 743 -23.25 -8.11 -25.91
N LYS A 744 -22.60 -8.44 -24.79
CA LYS A 744 -23.18 -8.28 -23.44
C LYS A 744 -23.41 -6.81 -23.06
N TRP A 745 -22.66 -5.86 -23.63
CA TRP A 745 -22.78 -4.43 -23.35
C TRP A 745 -23.77 -3.75 -24.29
N THR A 746 -25.05 -4.04 -24.05
CA THR A 746 -26.14 -3.41 -24.79
C THR A 746 -26.48 -2.04 -24.20
N SER A 747 -27.05 -1.16 -25.03
CA SER A 747 -27.61 0.13 -24.59
C SER A 747 -28.65 -0.05 -23.47
N LYS A 748 -29.40 -1.17 -23.48
CA LYS A 748 -30.36 -1.52 -22.41
C LYS A 748 -29.65 -1.81 -21.09
N LYS A 749 -28.59 -2.63 -21.10
CA LYS A 749 -27.83 -2.97 -19.89
C LYS A 749 -27.14 -1.75 -19.31
N LEU A 750 -26.48 -0.94 -20.14
CA LEU A 750 -25.88 0.32 -19.71
C LEU A 750 -26.93 1.27 -19.14
N LYS A 751 -28.12 1.32 -19.76
CA LYS A 751 -29.25 2.07 -19.21
C LYS A 751 -29.68 1.57 -17.85
N GLU A 752 -29.86 0.27 -17.64
CA GLU A 752 -30.23 -0.29 -16.33
C GLU A 752 -29.19 0.00 -15.24
N ILE A 753 -27.90 0.01 -15.59
CA ILE A 753 -26.82 0.37 -14.67
C ILE A 753 -26.88 1.88 -14.37
N PHE A 754 -26.98 2.71 -15.40
CA PHE A 754 -27.04 4.15 -15.25
C PHE A 754 -28.32 4.65 -14.60
N ASP A 755 -29.47 4.01 -14.78
CA ASP A 755 -30.73 4.30 -14.05
C ASP A 755 -30.54 4.13 -12.53
N LYS A 756 -29.58 3.31 -12.10
CA LYS A 756 -29.22 3.12 -10.68
C LYS A 756 -28.14 4.08 -10.19
N ILE A 757 -27.42 4.74 -11.10
CA ILE A 757 -26.28 5.62 -10.80
C ILE A 757 -26.64 7.11 -11.00
N PHE A 758 -27.54 7.39 -11.93
CA PHE A 758 -27.96 8.71 -12.45
C PHE A 758 -29.48 8.85 -12.40
N ASP A 759 -30.00 10.06 -12.19
CA ASP A 759 -31.44 10.36 -12.36
C ASP A 759 -31.74 10.54 -13.87
N PHE A 760 -31.94 9.41 -14.54
CA PHE A 760 -31.92 9.26 -16.00
C PHE A 760 -32.92 10.14 -16.76
N LYS A 761 -34.07 10.48 -16.16
CA LYS A 761 -35.07 11.36 -16.80
C LYS A 761 -34.61 12.82 -16.85
N LYS A 762 -33.70 13.22 -15.96
CA LYS A 762 -33.17 14.59 -15.85
C LYS A 762 -31.77 14.76 -16.41
N GLU A 763 -30.96 13.70 -16.47
CA GLU A 763 -29.51 13.86 -16.59
C GLU A 763 -28.91 13.43 -17.94
N ILE A 764 -29.52 12.50 -18.69
CA ILE A 764 -28.89 11.96 -19.91
C ILE A 764 -29.89 11.74 -21.07
N SER A 765 -29.45 11.96 -22.32
CA SER A 765 -30.14 11.46 -23.53
C SER A 765 -29.32 10.37 -24.22
N LEU A 766 -29.97 9.24 -24.50
CA LEU A 766 -29.39 8.08 -25.18
C LEU A 766 -29.65 8.14 -26.69
N CYS A 767 -28.63 7.91 -27.51
CA CYS A 767 -28.78 7.61 -28.94
C CYS A 767 -27.84 6.44 -29.29
N GLY A 768 -28.33 5.21 -29.38
CA GLY A 768 -27.44 4.05 -29.60
C GLY A 768 -28.02 3.03 -30.57
N LYS A 769 -27.15 2.50 -31.44
CA LYS A 769 -27.33 1.22 -32.14
C LYS A 769 -26.54 0.15 -31.37
N ASP A 770 -26.91 -1.12 -31.48
CA ASP A 770 -26.17 -2.19 -30.79
C ASP A 770 -24.66 -2.13 -31.14
N CYS A 771 -23.79 -2.19 -30.12
CA CYS A 771 -22.31 -1.98 -30.10
C CYS A 771 -21.79 -0.54 -29.89
N LEU A 772 -22.63 0.51 -29.93
CA LEU A 772 -22.21 1.88 -29.62
C LEU A 772 -23.30 2.63 -28.85
N SER A 773 -23.03 3.03 -27.61
CA SER A 773 -23.99 3.79 -26.80
C SER A 773 -23.53 5.23 -26.62
N LEU A 774 -24.28 6.19 -27.17
CA LEU A 774 -24.08 7.63 -26.97
C LEU A 774 -24.88 8.14 -25.78
N TRP A 775 -24.23 8.94 -24.93
CA TRP A 775 -24.81 9.55 -23.74
C TRP A 775 -24.49 11.06 -23.73
N LYS A 776 -25.51 11.92 -23.77
CA LYS A 776 -25.34 13.38 -23.68
C LYS A 776 -25.95 13.94 -22.40
N MET A 777 -25.16 14.68 -21.61
CA MET A 777 -25.65 15.26 -20.36
C MET A 777 -26.53 16.50 -20.60
N LYS A 778 -27.64 16.67 -19.84
CA LYS A 778 -28.56 17.81 -20.03
C LYS A 778 -28.06 19.12 -19.36
N PRO A 779 -28.36 20.30 -19.93
CA PRO A 779 -27.90 21.61 -19.39
C PRO A 779 -28.53 22.06 -18.06
N SER A 780 -29.79 21.71 -17.78
CA SER A 780 -30.61 22.29 -16.68
C SER A 780 -30.15 21.94 -15.26
N TYR A 781 -29.14 21.09 -15.12
CA TYR A 781 -28.53 20.72 -13.85
C TYR A 781 -27.27 21.56 -13.53
N ALA A 782 -26.74 22.32 -14.50
CA ALA A 782 -25.53 23.12 -14.32
C ALA A 782 -25.66 24.26 -13.28
N ALA A 783 -26.89 24.61 -12.86
CA ALA A 783 -27.13 25.72 -11.93
C ALA A 783 -27.26 25.29 -10.44
N GLU A 784 -27.42 23.98 -10.15
CA GLU A 784 -27.41 23.47 -8.76
C GLU A 784 -26.02 22.88 -8.36
N TYR A 785 -25.06 22.90 -9.29
CA TYR A 785 -23.77 22.18 -9.22
C TYR A 785 -22.53 23.09 -9.35
N LEU A 786 -22.75 24.39 -9.59
CA LEU A 786 -21.77 25.49 -9.44
C LEU A 786 -22.10 26.22 -8.15
#